data_AF-A0A2R6NG07-F1
#
_entry.id   AF-A0A2R6NG07-F1
#
_cell.length_a   1.000
_cell.length_b   1.000
_cell.length_c   1.000
_cell.angle_alpha   90.00
_cell.angle_beta   90.00
_cell.angle_gamma   90.00
#
_symmetry.space_group_name_H-M   'P 1'
#
loop_
_entity.id
_entity.type
_entity.pdbx_description
1 polymer ?
#
loop_
_entity_poly.entity_id
_entity_poly.type
_entity_poly.pdbx_seq_one_letter_code
_entity_poly.pdbx_strand_id
1 'polypeptide(L)'
;MSSKKKAATAQKPATTTTKPATTTTTKPATKATTAETFEPNDPSAGCNYDDVDRTKIAFVEIFPPIGVTRVGDSGTFNGIRKKLRPIEYFYTPEVPNHFDGPEGGFRDKHARIRRQAARFRVYAYDADGKILGEINEKNKYHLEWTVDVANTKAATTIFKGRFEQQTTEYRNPDVQPDLPEQQRSQLIVHPPPVTFAGVHESRTLTGKFQGSLPVEEAIDVTLGEAHTDSNGRLVFIPGCGYSRCVSKRTGYKPDEDYPDQPDITSEFDNIDWIDDVCDGFISVKFSHHDDASGKKTAARHKAWVISGPPNFAYGINSPTSIWDVVENIYDKASPSFVANPTVQFYRDIWPVLSGTYGISWVSREAFQGHGPNGKGNFLPMEESLKTANPSDPAVAHQCQQLRQHIFHRLRMPDQLNPDQASTKFMPRLSGDGGDAIEPGTIQTTSTYPNPIEQFAAVTALQYERFKLWKNGVFETKPYPVNKTGGTKVEKIEDVDIKLQPEYLTRAHLETTVGDPVYPGIETYWIVKMASTFDMSVDATLHPPFRITPKLKPGDMTKSLSLPWHSDFGQCNTHWWPSSRPDDVVPQQVYEQLVANNVQPSQLALHLEETTRKPWNRPFRKPAEGDSEFYPNCTDMVRHWQRLGFVVKVPVEGGLPIFIETQRTLPADLDEN
;
A
#
# COMPACT_ATOMS: atom_id res chain seq x y z
N MET A 1 48.33 -2.46 -48.26
CA MET A 1 49.51 -1.96 -49.00
C MET A 1 49.52 -0.42 -48.97
N SER A 2 50.62 0.25 -49.30
CA SER A 2 50.80 1.70 -49.07
C SER A 2 51.17 2.48 -50.34
N SER A 3 50.48 3.61 -50.58
CA SER A 3 50.95 4.87 -51.19
C SER A 3 49.71 5.76 -51.43
N LYS A 4 49.60 7.03 -51.02
CA LYS A 4 50.49 8.22 -51.04
C LYS A 4 50.88 8.70 -52.44
N LYS A 5 50.26 9.81 -52.88
CA LYS A 5 50.89 10.84 -53.74
C LYS A 5 50.61 12.25 -53.17
N LYS A 6 51.62 13.12 -53.24
CA LYS A 6 51.56 14.58 -53.06
C LYS A 6 51.18 15.22 -54.42
N ALA A 7 50.49 16.36 -54.55
CA ALA A 7 50.81 17.73 -54.10
C ALA A 7 52.14 18.26 -54.69
N ALA A 8 52.32 19.52 -55.12
CA ALA A 8 51.42 20.69 -55.36
C ALA A 8 52.14 21.61 -56.41
N THR A 9 51.85 22.88 -56.73
CA THR A 9 51.04 23.98 -56.12
C THR A 9 50.76 25.07 -57.18
N ALA A 10 49.76 25.94 -56.98
CA ALA A 10 49.68 27.26 -57.64
C ALA A 10 49.10 28.32 -56.68
N GLN A 11 49.56 29.58 -56.76
CA GLN A 11 49.18 30.69 -55.88
C GLN A 11 48.58 31.87 -56.67
N LYS A 12 47.76 32.71 -56.02
CA LYS A 12 47.88 34.19 -56.00
C LYS A 12 46.97 34.79 -54.89
N PRO A 13 47.11 36.07 -54.46
CA PRO A 13 47.16 36.33 -53.02
C PRO A 13 46.30 37.49 -52.45
N ALA A 14 46.22 37.49 -51.11
CA ALA A 14 46.17 38.65 -50.21
C ALA A 14 44.99 39.66 -50.26
N THR A 15 44.17 39.59 -49.21
CA THR A 15 43.63 40.78 -48.49
C THR A 15 43.77 40.55 -46.99
N THR A 16 43.95 41.64 -46.22
CA THR A 16 44.41 41.59 -44.84
C THR A 16 43.27 41.74 -43.82
N THR A 17 43.16 40.80 -42.87
CA THR A 17 42.46 41.02 -41.60
C THR A 17 43.23 40.39 -40.45
N THR A 18 43.43 41.17 -39.38
CA THR A 18 44.17 40.75 -38.18
C THR A 18 43.31 39.86 -37.28
N LYS A 19 43.88 38.74 -36.82
CA LYS A 19 43.30 37.91 -35.76
C LYS A 19 44.32 37.81 -34.62
N PRO A 20 44.04 38.33 -33.42
CA PRO A 20 44.98 38.29 -32.29
C PRO A 20 45.35 36.86 -31.86
N ALA A 21 46.51 36.74 -31.22
CA ALA A 21 47.05 35.47 -30.76
C ALA A 21 46.29 34.88 -29.56
N THR A 22 46.51 33.58 -29.34
CA THR A 22 45.92 32.80 -28.25
C THR A 22 46.34 33.32 -26.88
N THR A 23 45.37 33.56 -25.99
CA THR A 23 45.62 33.76 -24.55
C THR A 23 44.60 32.96 -23.75
N THR A 24 45.02 32.41 -22.61
CA THR A 24 44.29 31.39 -21.86
C THR A 24 43.02 31.94 -21.20
N THR A 25 41.85 31.57 -21.70
CA THR A 25 40.59 31.67 -20.95
C THR A 25 40.20 30.28 -20.44
N THR A 26 40.18 30.12 -19.12
CA THR A 26 39.54 28.98 -18.47
C THR A 26 38.08 28.93 -18.89
N LYS A 27 37.68 27.84 -19.59
CA LYS A 27 36.27 27.53 -19.76
C LYS A 27 35.68 27.43 -18.33
N PRO A 28 34.60 28.15 -17.99
CA PRO A 28 33.98 27.99 -16.68
C PRO A 28 33.68 26.51 -16.48
N ALA A 29 34.02 25.97 -15.30
CA ALA A 29 33.52 24.66 -14.93
C ALA A 29 31.99 24.73 -15.06
N THR A 30 31.42 23.92 -15.95
CA THR A 30 29.97 23.72 -15.96
C THR A 30 29.60 23.31 -14.56
N LYS A 31 28.87 24.17 -13.83
CA LYS A 31 28.36 23.85 -12.49
C LYS A 31 27.79 22.44 -12.59
N ALA A 32 28.27 21.54 -11.73
CA ALA A 32 27.60 20.26 -11.57
C ALA A 32 26.14 20.59 -11.31
N THR A 33 25.24 20.14 -12.18
CA THR A 33 23.82 20.38 -12.03
C THR A 33 23.43 19.73 -10.72
N THR A 34 23.20 20.55 -9.69
CA THR A 34 22.65 20.09 -8.42
C THR A 34 21.39 19.33 -8.77
N ALA A 35 21.34 18.03 -8.43
CA ALA A 35 20.18 17.21 -8.73
C ALA A 35 18.94 17.92 -8.19
N GLU A 36 17.90 18.06 -9.01
CA GLU A 36 16.65 18.69 -8.61
C GLU A 36 16.13 17.93 -7.38
N THR A 37 16.16 18.56 -6.20
CA THR A 37 15.58 17.99 -4.99
C THR A 37 14.07 18.01 -5.17
N PHE A 38 13.47 16.83 -5.27
CA PHE A 38 12.03 16.69 -5.25
C PHE A 38 11.56 16.86 -3.81
N GLU A 39 10.80 17.93 -3.57
CA GLU A 39 10.02 18.09 -2.34
C GLU A 39 8.61 17.54 -2.59
N PRO A 40 8.10 16.60 -1.77
CA PRO A 40 6.71 16.18 -1.85
C PRO A 40 5.77 17.31 -1.40
N ASN A 41 4.50 17.25 -1.77
CA ASN A 41 3.48 18.01 -1.04
C ASN A 41 3.40 17.44 0.40
N ASP A 42 3.64 18.30 1.38
CA ASP A 42 3.52 18.02 2.80
C ASP A 42 2.40 18.90 3.40
N PRO A 43 1.25 18.33 3.78
CA PRO A 43 0.17 19.09 4.44
C PRO A 43 0.61 19.76 5.75
N SER A 44 1.64 19.25 6.43
CA SER A 44 2.22 19.82 7.65
C SER A 44 3.33 20.84 7.38
N ALA A 45 3.61 21.18 6.12
CA ALA A 45 4.56 22.23 5.75
C ALA A 45 4.22 23.56 6.43
N GLY A 46 5.25 24.27 6.88
CA GLY A 46 5.10 25.56 7.58
C GLY A 46 4.41 25.50 8.95
N CYS A 47 3.96 24.34 9.43
CA CYS A 47 3.31 24.23 10.73
C CYS A 47 4.29 24.42 11.89
N ASN A 48 3.76 24.97 12.99
CA ASN A 48 4.43 25.19 14.26
C ASN A 48 4.04 24.10 15.27
N TYR A 49 4.91 23.85 16.25
CA TYR A 49 4.73 22.87 17.30
C TYR A 49 4.99 23.53 18.65
N ASP A 50 4.14 23.24 19.64
CA ASP A 50 4.30 23.80 20.99
C ASP A 50 5.53 23.22 21.70
N ASP A 51 6.12 24.00 22.62
CA ASP A 51 7.27 23.57 23.42
C ASP A 51 6.88 22.41 24.36
N VAL A 52 7.50 21.24 24.18
CA VAL A 52 7.32 20.07 25.05
C VAL A 52 8.31 20.13 26.21
N ASP A 53 7.79 20.24 27.43
CA ASP A 53 8.61 20.29 28.64
C ASP A 53 9.31 18.94 28.91
N ARG A 54 10.63 18.91 28.65
CA ARG A 54 11.48 17.72 28.84
C ARG A 54 11.48 17.15 30.27
N THR A 55 11.10 17.95 31.27
CA THR A 55 11.03 17.50 32.66
C THR A 55 9.77 16.69 32.98
N LYS A 56 8.75 16.73 32.09
CA LYS A 56 7.49 15.99 32.22
C LYS A 56 7.46 14.69 31.41
N ILE A 57 8.40 14.48 30.48
CA ILE A 57 8.43 13.29 29.63
C ILE A 57 8.82 12.06 30.47
N ALA A 58 7.90 11.13 30.62
CA ALA A 58 8.16 9.80 31.19
C ALA A 58 8.60 8.79 30.12
N PHE A 59 7.98 8.84 28.94
CA PHE A 59 8.33 8.01 27.79
C PHE A 59 7.93 8.67 26.46
N VAL A 60 8.40 8.11 25.34
CA VAL A 60 8.00 8.51 23.99
C VAL A 60 7.69 7.30 23.12
N GLU A 61 6.84 7.51 22.11
CA GLU A 61 6.30 6.48 21.22
C GLU A 61 6.35 6.93 19.76
N ILE A 62 6.49 5.97 18.85
CA ILE A 62 6.56 6.21 17.40
C ILE A 62 5.17 5.99 16.79
N PHE A 63 4.70 6.95 15.97
CA PHE A 63 3.42 6.87 15.26
C PHE A 63 3.59 7.19 13.76
N PRO A 64 2.97 6.42 12.84
CA PRO A 64 2.19 5.21 13.09
C PRO A 64 3.08 4.06 13.63
N PRO A 65 2.52 3.12 14.42
CA PRO A 65 3.25 1.96 14.89
C PRO A 65 3.47 0.91 13.78
N ILE A 66 2.69 0.99 12.70
CA ILE A 66 2.83 0.19 11.47
C ILE A 66 2.68 1.17 10.31
N GLY A 67 3.79 1.56 9.70
CA GLY A 67 3.80 2.42 8.52
C GLY A 67 3.66 1.59 7.24
N VAL A 68 2.61 1.84 6.47
CA VAL A 68 2.38 1.21 5.16
C VAL A 68 2.96 2.10 4.06
N THR A 69 3.67 1.47 3.11
CA THR A 69 4.32 2.11 1.96
C THR A 69 4.07 1.31 0.69
N ARG A 70 4.23 1.94 -0.49
CA ARG A 70 3.96 1.30 -1.79
C ARG A 70 5.04 1.61 -2.82
N VAL A 71 5.52 0.57 -3.50
CA VAL A 71 6.60 0.65 -4.48
C VAL A 71 6.22 1.46 -5.73
N GLY A 72 7.22 2.00 -6.43
CA GLY A 72 7.02 2.82 -7.63
C GLY A 72 8.33 3.12 -8.37
N ASP A 73 8.33 3.05 -9.70
CA ASP A 73 9.56 3.05 -10.50
C ASP A 73 10.23 4.43 -10.69
N SER A 74 9.65 5.50 -10.12
CA SER A 74 10.29 6.81 -10.06
C SER A 74 11.69 6.76 -9.41
N GLY A 75 12.56 7.68 -9.81
CA GLY A 75 14.01 7.63 -9.56
C GLY A 75 14.78 6.59 -10.39
N THR A 76 14.14 5.63 -11.06
CA THR A 76 14.82 4.55 -11.80
C THR A 76 14.72 4.66 -13.33
N PHE A 77 15.38 3.72 -14.01
CA PHE A 77 15.16 3.34 -15.40
C PHE A 77 15.56 1.87 -15.52
N ASN A 78 14.63 1.03 -15.98
CA ASN A 78 14.74 -0.43 -16.10
C ASN A 78 15.28 -1.07 -14.81
N GLY A 79 14.61 -0.77 -13.68
CA GLY A 79 14.99 -1.24 -12.32
C GLY A 79 16.21 -0.57 -11.70
N ILE A 80 17.06 0.11 -12.48
CA ILE A 80 18.32 0.69 -12.01
C ILE A 80 18.09 2.13 -11.55
N ARG A 81 18.37 2.44 -10.28
CA ARG A 81 18.40 3.82 -9.77
C ARG A 81 19.43 4.65 -10.54
N LYS A 82 18.96 5.69 -11.23
CA LYS A 82 19.84 6.66 -11.90
C LYS A 82 20.06 7.83 -10.94
N LYS A 83 21.25 7.96 -10.33
CA LYS A 83 21.55 8.95 -9.28
C LYS A 83 21.27 10.42 -9.64
N LEU A 84 21.18 10.75 -10.93
CA LEU A 84 20.83 12.09 -11.43
C LEU A 84 19.32 12.35 -11.53
N ARG A 85 18.46 11.37 -11.23
CA ARG A 85 17.00 11.53 -11.18
C ARG A 85 16.55 11.43 -9.70
N PRO A 86 15.78 12.40 -9.17
CA PRO A 86 15.14 12.24 -7.87
C PRO A 86 14.10 11.11 -7.92
N ILE A 87 13.75 10.58 -6.75
CA ILE A 87 12.50 9.84 -6.57
C ILE A 87 11.40 10.90 -6.43
N GLU A 88 10.36 10.85 -7.26
CA GLU A 88 9.11 11.52 -6.95
C GLU A 88 8.25 10.57 -6.09
N TYR A 89 7.71 11.09 -4.99
CA TYR A 89 6.93 10.33 -4.01
C TYR A 89 5.82 11.17 -3.39
N PHE A 90 4.89 10.53 -2.71
CA PHE A 90 3.85 11.17 -1.91
C PHE A 90 3.71 10.44 -0.57
N TYR A 91 3.16 11.11 0.44
CA TYR A 91 2.96 10.49 1.74
C TYR A 91 1.73 9.57 1.77
N THR A 92 1.83 8.47 2.49
CA THR A 92 0.65 7.75 3.02
C THR A 92 -0.18 8.73 3.87
N PRO A 93 -1.53 8.69 3.82
CA PRO A 93 -2.36 9.58 4.61
C PRO A 93 -2.00 9.61 6.11
N GLU A 94 -1.95 10.81 6.67
CA GLU A 94 -1.76 11.05 8.12
C GLU A 94 -3.08 11.37 8.84
N VAL A 95 -4.19 11.44 8.10
CA VAL A 95 -5.56 11.75 8.59
C VAL A 95 -6.55 10.74 7.98
N PRO A 96 -7.47 10.13 8.77
CA PRO A 96 -8.46 9.19 8.28
C PRO A 96 -9.47 9.79 7.30
N ASN A 97 -10.08 8.95 6.48
CA ASN A 97 -10.99 9.30 5.37
C ASN A 97 -10.37 10.19 4.27
N HIS A 98 -9.05 10.38 4.24
CA HIS A 98 -8.37 11.16 3.20
C HIS A 98 -8.04 10.29 1.97
N PHE A 99 -8.98 10.27 1.02
CA PHE A 99 -9.01 9.35 -0.12
C PHE A 99 -8.72 9.97 -1.49
N ASP A 100 -8.46 11.28 -1.57
CA ASP A 100 -8.15 11.94 -2.83
C ASP A 100 -6.68 11.71 -3.22
N GLY A 101 -6.42 11.57 -4.54
CA GLY A 101 -5.10 11.21 -5.07
C GLY A 101 -4.03 12.31 -4.89
N PRO A 102 -2.73 11.97 -4.94
CA PRO A 102 -1.65 12.91 -4.69
C PRO A 102 -1.58 14.02 -5.76
N GLU A 103 -1.17 15.22 -5.34
CA GLU A 103 -1.09 16.39 -6.21
C GLU A 103 -0.17 16.17 -7.42
N GLY A 104 -0.65 16.50 -8.62
CA GLY A 104 0.02 16.19 -9.88
C GLY A 104 -0.11 14.73 -10.34
N GLY A 105 -0.77 13.85 -9.55
CA GLY A 105 -1.07 12.47 -9.92
C GLY A 105 -0.07 11.43 -9.43
N PHE A 106 -0.33 10.16 -9.79
CA PHE A 106 0.46 8.99 -9.37
C PHE A 106 1.73 8.79 -10.20
N ARG A 107 1.97 9.62 -11.22
CA ARG A 107 3.10 9.51 -12.14
C ARG A 107 3.93 10.78 -12.20
N ASP A 108 5.23 10.60 -12.43
CA ASP A 108 6.17 11.71 -12.62
C ASP A 108 6.23 12.23 -14.07
N LYS A 109 7.06 13.26 -14.30
CA LYS A 109 7.29 13.87 -15.63
C LYS A 109 7.88 12.94 -16.71
N HIS A 110 8.22 11.69 -16.36
CA HIS A 110 8.64 10.63 -17.27
C HIS A 110 7.63 9.46 -17.31
N ALA A 111 6.41 9.70 -16.81
CA ALA A 111 5.32 8.75 -16.66
C ALA A 111 5.64 7.52 -15.78
N ARG A 112 6.65 7.59 -14.91
CA ARG A 112 6.99 6.52 -13.94
C ARG A 112 6.13 6.66 -12.69
N ILE A 113 5.79 5.55 -12.02
CA ILE A 113 4.95 5.53 -10.83
C ILE A 113 5.71 6.16 -9.65
N ARG A 114 5.07 7.15 -9.00
CA ARG A 114 5.55 7.78 -7.76
C ARG A 114 5.41 6.81 -6.59
N ARG A 115 6.37 6.81 -5.68
CA ARG A 115 6.34 5.93 -4.50
C ARG A 115 5.41 6.49 -3.43
N GLN A 116 4.75 5.63 -2.66
CA GLN A 116 4.03 6.03 -1.47
C GLN A 116 4.93 5.80 -0.24
N ALA A 117 5.26 6.86 0.48
CA ALA A 117 6.21 6.86 1.59
C ALA A 117 5.50 7.06 2.95
N ALA A 118 5.98 6.38 3.99
CA ALA A 118 5.44 6.51 5.35
C ALA A 118 6.29 7.50 6.15
N ARG A 119 5.64 8.46 6.81
CA ARG A 119 6.29 9.39 7.74
C ARG A 119 6.05 8.93 9.17
N PHE A 120 7.13 8.84 9.94
CA PHE A 120 7.12 8.45 11.35
C PHE A 120 7.39 9.66 12.24
N ARG A 121 6.42 9.95 13.12
CA ARG A 121 6.44 11.01 14.13
C ARG A 121 6.71 10.40 15.51
N VAL A 122 7.18 11.21 16.45
CA VAL A 122 7.47 10.78 17.82
C VAL A 122 6.62 11.61 18.78
N TYR A 123 5.81 10.96 19.61
CA TYR A 123 4.95 11.61 20.60
C TYR A 123 5.47 11.35 22.01
N ALA A 124 5.50 12.40 22.82
CA ALA A 124 5.93 12.35 24.21
C ALA A 124 4.74 12.26 25.17
N TYR A 125 4.93 11.50 26.25
CA TYR A 125 3.91 11.16 27.24
C TYR A 125 4.42 11.45 28.66
N ASP A 126 3.54 11.91 29.53
CA ASP A 126 3.81 11.97 30.98
C ASP A 126 3.58 10.61 31.67
N ALA A 127 3.82 10.56 32.98
CA ALA A 127 3.74 9.33 33.77
C ALA A 127 2.32 8.75 33.88
N ASP A 128 1.29 9.58 33.64
CA ASP A 128 -0.13 9.17 33.66
C ASP A 128 -0.61 8.71 32.26
N GLY A 129 0.29 8.64 31.27
CA GLY A 129 -0.03 8.25 29.90
C GLY A 129 -0.70 9.34 29.07
N LYS A 130 -0.69 10.60 29.53
CA LYS A 130 -1.24 11.72 28.77
C LYS A 130 -0.19 12.26 27.79
N ILE A 131 -0.64 12.51 26.56
CA ILE A 131 0.19 13.07 25.49
C ILE A 131 0.55 14.53 25.80
N LEU A 132 1.84 14.86 25.66
CA LEU A 132 2.42 16.18 25.90
C LEU A 132 2.66 16.98 24.61
N GLY A 133 2.97 16.29 23.51
CA GLY A 133 3.36 16.90 22.24
C GLY A 133 3.91 15.86 21.25
N GLU A 134 3.93 16.18 19.97
CA GLU A 134 4.95 15.63 19.07
C GLU A 134 6.30 16.26 19.44
N ILE A 135 7.38 15.47 19.44
CA ILE A 135 8.75 15.96 19.62
C ILE A 135 9.55 15.86 18.32
N ASN A 136 10.15 16.97 17.91
CA ASN A 136 10.90 17.11 16.65
C ASN A 136 11.94 18.26 16.75
N GLU A 137 12.73 18.47 15.69
CA GLU A 137 13.81 19.47 15.71
C GLU A 137 13.30 20.91 15.89
N LYS A 138 12.05 21.23 15.49
CA LYS A 138 11.47 22.58 15.67
C LYS A 138 11.16 22.92 17.13
N ASN A 139 10.71 21.96 17.93
CA ASN A 139 10.54 22.12 19.39
C ASN A 139 11.71 21.53 20.19
N LYS A 140 12.91 21.60 19.61
CA LYS A 140 14.22 21.34 20.22
C LYS A 140 14.55 19.87 20.57
N TYR A 141 13.94 18.89 19.91
CA TYR A 141 14.27 17.47 20.08
C TYR A 141 15.03 16.92 18.87
N HIS A 142 16.29 16.58 19.10
CA HIS A 142 17.11 15.87 18.13
C HIS A 142 16.73 14.38 18.09
N LEU A 143 16.43 13.87 16.90
CA LEU A 143 15.98 12.48 16.67
C LEU A 143 17.04 11.68 15.91
N GLU A 144 17.52 10.59 16.52
CA GLU A 144 18.37 9.58 15.93
C GLU A 144 17.54 8.34 15.59
N TRP A 145 17.34 8.10 14.30
CA TRP A 145 16.56 6.98 13.78
C TRP A 145 17.46 5.79 13.42
N THR A 146 16.98 4.58 13.71
CA THR A 146 17.54 3.33 13.19
C THR A 146 16.48 2.60 12.36
N VAL A 147 16.85 2.18 11.15
CA VAL A 147 15.98 1.44 10.22
C VAL A 147 16.61 0.09 9.89
N ASP A 148 15.83 -0.98 10.05
CA ASP A 148 16.26 -2.38 9.96
C ASP A 148 15.16 -3.18 9.25
N VAL A 149 15.29 -3.37 7.93
CA VAL A 149 14.30 -4.01 7.04
C VAL A 149 14.94 -5.12 6.23
N ALA A 150 14.16 -6.14 5.85
CA ALA A 150 14.64 -7.23 4.99
C ALA A 150 13.55 -7.76 4.05
N ASN A 151 13.99 -8.47 3.02
CA ASN A 151 13.16 -9.38 2.23
C ASN A 151 13.68 -10.82 2.46
N THR A 152 12.80 -11.66 3.00
CA THR A 152 13.07 -13.08 3.30
C THR A 152 12.19 -14.02 2.45
N LYS A 153 11.47 -13.50 1.45
CA LYS A 153 10.50 -14.26 0.63
C LYS A 153 11.10 -15.48 -0.05
N ALA A 154 12.33 -15.39 -0.55
CA ALA A 154 12.99 -16.50 -1.24
C ALA A 154 13.48 -17.60 -0.27
N ALA A 155 13.68 -17.25 1.01
CA ALA A 155 14.21 -18.14 2.03
C ALA A 155 13.13 -18.97 2.77
N THR A 156 11.87 -18.54 2.73
CA THR A 156 10.75 -19.19 3.44
C THR A 156 10.20 -20.43 2.72
N THR A 157 9.19 -21.06 3.32
CA THR A 157 8.47 -22.21 2.76
C THR A 157 7.61 -21.81 1.56
N ILE A 158 7.23 -22.78 0.73
CA ILE A 158 6.17 -22.58 -0.27
C ILE A 158 4.88 -22.11 0.40
N PHE A 159 4.04 -21.38 -0.34
CA PHE A 159 2.85 -20.78 0.23
C PHE A 159 1.81 -21.83 0.64
N LYS A 160 1.20 -21.60 1.81
CA LYS A 160 0.06 -22.35 2.34
C LYS A 160 -0.97 -21.38 2.90
N GLY A 161 -2.23 -21.63 2.54
CA GLY A 161 -3.38 -20.93 3.10
C GLY A 161 -3.47 -21.08 4.62
N ARG A 162 -4.21 -20.17 5.24
CA ARG A 162 -4.38 -20.14 6.70
C ARG A 162 -5.02 -21.41 7.27
N PHE A 163 -5.89 -22.06 6.49
CA PHE A 163 -6.61 -23.28 6.84
C PHE A 163 -5.98 -24.55 6.24
N GLU A 164 -4.90 -24.43 5.47
CA GLU A 164 -4.14 -25.59 4.97
C GLU A 164 -3.18 -26.14 6.03
N GLN A 165 -2.80 -27.42 5.86
CA GLN A 165 -1.67 -27.98 6.58
C GLN A 165 -0.38 -27.25 6.16
N GLN A 166 0.27 -26.61 7.13
CA GLN A 166 1.54 -25.91 6.91
C GLN A 166 2.67 -26.92 6.60
N THR A 167 3.54 -26.55 5.66
CA THR A 167 4.64 -27.40 5.16
C THR A 167 6.01 -26.92 5.68
N THR A 168 7.03 -27.76 5.50
CA THR A 168 8.45 -27.43 5.72
C THR A 168 9.24 -27.32 4.42
N GLU A 169 8.57 -27.47 3.26
CA GLU A 169 9.20 -27.40 1.93
C GLU A 169 9.54 -25.96 1.57
N TYR A 170 10.80 -25.70 1.21
CA TYR A 170 11.31 -24.36 0.87
C TYR A 170 11.07 -23.98 -0.59
N ARG A 171 10.82 -22.68 -0.83
CA ARG A 171 10.64 -22.10 -2.19
C ARG A 171 11.81 -22.33 -3.15
N ASN A 172 13.02 -22.25 -2.62
CA ASN A 172 14.27 -22.43 -3.37
C ASN A 172 15.01 -23.62 -2.76
N PRO A 173 14.55 -24.87 -2.95
CA PRO A 173 14.96 -26.00 -2.11
C PRO A 173 16.47 -26.29 -2.18
N ASP A 174 17.08 -26.19 -3.37
CA ASP A 174 18.49 -26.54 -3.58
C ASP A 174 19.51 -25.53 -3.01
N VAL A 175 19.06 -24.32 -2.66
CA VAL A 175 19.94 -23.23 -2.17
C VAL A 175 19.97 -23.25 -0.64
N GLN A 176 21.06 -23.74 -0.06
CA GLN A 176 21.21 -23.90 1.41
C GLN A 176 20.05 -24.72 2.05
N PRO A 177 19.81 -25.98 1.63
CA PRO A 177 18.72 -26.81 2.15
C PRO A 177 18.84 -27.11 3.65
N ASP A 178 20.05 -27.39 4.14
CA ASP A 178 20.29 -27.81 5.53
C ASP A 178 20.19 -26.67 6.56
N LEU A 179 19.95 -25.42 6.12
CA LEU A 179 19.86 -24.26 7.00
C LEU A 179 18.39 -23.92 7.31
N PRO A 180 18.06 -23.53 8.56
CA PRO A 180 16.74 -23.01 8.88
C PRO A 180 16.53 -21.66 8.17
N GLU A 181 15.31 -21.38 7.70
CA GLU A 181 14.87 -20.16 6.99
C GLU A 181 15.76 -18.92 7.23
N GLN A 182 15.85 -18.43 8.47
CA GLN A 182 16.53 -17.15 8.78
C GLN A 182 18.07 -17.22 8.79
N GLN A 183 18.66 -18.34 8.38
CA GLN A 183 20.10 -18.51 8.15
C GLN A 183 20.44 -18.71 6.66
N ARG A 184 19.44 -18.75 5.77
CA ARG A 184 19.59 -18.96 4.32
C ARG A 184 20.03 -17.67 3.62
N SER A 185 21.20 -17.17 4.00
CA SER A 185 21.78 -15.87 3.63
C SER A 185 21.98 -15.63 2.14
N GLN A 186 21.96 -16.66 1.29
CA GLN A 186 22.01 -16.52 -0.17
C GLN A 186 20.65 -16.07 -0.75
N LEU A 187 19.57 -16.27 0.00
CA LEU A 187 18.18 -15.98 -0.36
C LEU A 187 17.58 -14.78 0.40
N ILE A 188 18.23 -14.31 1.48
CA ILE A 188 17.76 -13.20 2.31
C ILE A 188 18.43 -11.90 1.87
N VAL A 189 17.65 -10.92 1.43
CA VAL A 189 18.12 -9.54 1.27
C VAL A 189 17.95 -8.82 2.60
N HIS A 190 19.03 -8.74 3.38
CA HIS A 190 19.08 -7.95 4.63
C HIS A 190 20.21 -6.91 4.53
N PRO A 191 19.90 -5.65 4.15
CA PRO A 191 20.84 -4.54 4.27
C PRO A 191 21.30 -4.34 5.73
N PRO A 192 22.56 -3.95 5.99
CA PRO A 192 22.99 -3.59 7.33
C PRO A 192 22.12 -2.46 7.92
N PRO A 193 21.66 -2.55 9.18
CA PRO A 193 20.81 -1.52 9.78
C PRO A 193 21.45 -0.13 9.77
N VAL A 194 20.75 0.86 9.21
CA VAL A 194 21.25 2.23 9.11
C VAL A 194 20.83 3.03 10.33
N THR A 195 21.75 3.81 10.90
CA THR A 195 21.45 4.76 12.00
C THR A 195 21.91 6.15 11.60
N PHE A 196 21.03 7.15 11.72
CA PHE A 196 21.28 8.52 11.27
C PHE A 196 20.36 9.53 11.99
N ALA A 197 20.70 10.81 11.92
CA ALA A 197 20.03 11.87 12.68
C ALA A 197 20.24 13.24 12.02
N GLY A 198 19.34 14.21 12.28
CA GLY A 198 19.35 15.54 11.65
C GLY A 198 18.25 15.70 10.58
N VAL A 199 18.28 16.81 9.84
CA VAL A 199 17.26 17.17 8.82
C VAL A 199 17.78 16.98 7.40
N HIS A 200 16.91 16.57 6.46
CA HIS A 200 17.24 16.31 5.05
C HIS A 200 18.38 15.30 4.81
N GLU A 201 18.64 14.42 5.79
CA GLU A 201 19.59 13.32 5.64
C GLU A 201 18.95 12.14 4.89
N SER A 202 19.75 11.31 4.22
CA SER A 202 19.26 10.12 3.50
C SER A 202 20.22 8.93 3.56
N ARG A 203 19.67 7.71 3.64
CA ARG A 203 20.41 6.44 3.68
C ARG A 203 19.74 5.41 2.77
N THR A 204 20.49 4.82 1.84
CA THR A 204 19.99 3.78 0.94
C THR A 204 20.13 2.39 1.57
N LEU A 205 19.08 1.58 1.48
CA LEU A 205 18.99 0.24 2.08
C LEU A 205 19.22 -0.82 1.00
N THR A 206 20.49 -1.10 0.70
CA THR A 206 20.91 -2.08 -0.30
C THR A 206 21.53 -3.31 0.35
N GLY A 207 21.02 -4.48 0.00
CA GLY A 207 21.57 -5.79 0.37
C GLY A 207 21.95 -6.59 -0.87
N LYS A 208 22.45 -7.81 -0.67
CA LYS A 208 22.74 -8.77 -1.74
C LYS A 208 21.65 -9.84 -1.84
N PHE A 209 21.41 -10.30 -3.07
CA PHE A 209 20.70 -11.55 -3.35
C PHE A 209 21.61 -12.41 -4.22
N GLN A 210 21.73 -13.70 -3.90
CA GLN A 210 22.57 -14.65 -4.65
C GLN A 210 21.72 -15.69 -5.39
N GLY A 211 20.70 -16.27 -4.73
CA GLY A 211 19.99 -17.42 -5.28
C GLY A 211 20.96 -18.57 -5.58
N SER A 212 20.78 -19.23 -6.72
CA SER A 212 21.66 -20.30 -7.25
C SER A 212 22.99 -19.80 -7.84
N LEU A 213 23.22 -18.48 -7.93
CA LEU A 213 24.43 -17.95 -8.55
C LEU A 213 25.71 -18.26 -7.76
N PRO A 214 26.90 -18.22 -8.40
CA PRO A 214 28.17 -18.05 -7.72
C PRO A 214 28.19 -16.80 -6.83
N VAL A 215 28.95 -16.84 -5.74
CA VAL A 215 29.00 -15.76 -4.72
C VAL A 215 29.47 -14.43 -5.32
N GLU A 216 30.39 -14.49 -6.27
CA GLU A 216 30.95 -13.35 -7.00
C GLU A 216 29.96 -12.68 -7.98
N GLU A 217 28.84 -13.34 -8.30
CA GLU A 217 27.80 -12.81 -9.19
C GLU A 217 26.58 -12.26 -8.42
N ALA A 218 26.58 -12.29 -7.08
CA ALA A 218 25.47 -11.85 -6.24
C ALA A 218 25.06 -10.38 -6.50
N ILE A 219 23.79 -10.19 -6.84
CA ILE A 219 23.22 -8.91 -7.30
C ILE A 219 22.88 -7.98 -6.15
N ASP A 220 22.92 -6.66 -6.41
CA ASP A 220 22.43 -5.66 -5.47
C ASP A 220 20.91 -5.48 -5.58
N VAL A 221 20.23 -5.55 -4.44
CA VAL A 221 18.78 -5.33 -4.29
C VAL A 221 18.58 -4.20 -3.28
N THR A 222 17.84 -3.16 -3.66
CA THR A 222 17.62 -1.97 -2.83
C THR A 222 16.17 -1.92 -2.38
N LEU A 223 15.96 -2.22 -1.10
CA LEU A 223 14.63 -2.34 -0.47
C LEU A 223 13.98 -0.97 -0.18
N GLY A 224 14.77 0.10 -0.18
CA GLY A 224 14.26 1.45 0.00
C GLY A 224 15.33 2.49 0.33
N GLU A 225 14.87 3.65 0.78
CA GLU A 225 15.67 4.72 1.36
C GLU A 225 15.01 5.26 2.62
N ALA A 226 15.79 5.46 3.66
CA ALA A 226 15.39 6.16 4.88
C ALA A 226 15.86 7.61 4.79
N HIS A 227 14.93 8.57 4.83
CA HIS A 227 15.17 10.02 4.73
C HIS A 227 14.73 10.71 6.04
N THR A 228 15.22 11.92 6.33
CA THR A 228 14.58 12.80 7.33
C THR A 228 13.98 14.05 6.72
N ASP A 229 12.80 14.45 7.19
CA ASP A 229 12.14 15.70 6.77
C ASP A 229 12.79 16.94 7.41
N SER A 230 12.26 18.12 7.07
CA SER A 230 12.71 19.42 7.59
C SER A 230 12.52 19.62 9.11
N ASN A 231 11.85 18.69 9.79
CA ASN A 231 11.64 18.65 11.23
C ASN A 231 12.39 17.47 11.89
N GLY A 232 13.16 16.68 11.13
CA GLY A 232 13.91 15.53 11.63
C GLY A 232 13.09 14.24 11.78
N ARG A 233 11.86 14.21 11.26
CA ARG A 233 11.01 12.99 11.23
C ARG A 233 11.53 12.02 10.19
N LEU A 234 11.49 10.71 10.47
CA LEU A 234 11.83 9.70 9.47
C LEU A 234 10.75 9.64 8.39
N VAL A 235 11.19 9.58 7.13
CA VAL A 235 10.38 9.22 5.97
C VAL A 235 10.99 7.96 5.36
N PHE A 236 10.23 6.86 5.34
CA PHE A 236 10.64 5.63 4.66
C PHE A 236 10.06 5.61 3.25
N ILE A 237 10.94 5.57 2.25
CA ILE A 237 10.60 5.45 0.84
C ILE A 237 10.93 4.02 0.39
N PRO A 238 9.96 3.23 -0.09
CA PRO A 238 10.16 1.81 -0.40
C PRO A 238 10.96 1.57 -1.69
N GLY A 239 11.12 0.31 -2.09
CA GLY A 239 11.71 -0.14 -3.35
C GLY A 239 11.04 0.44 -4.62
N CYS A 240 11.58 0.09 -5.78
CA CYS A 240 11.10 0.56 -7.09
C CYS A 240 10.07 -0.36 -7.77
N GLY A 241 9.75 -1.50 -7.15
CA GLY A 241 8.82 -2.49 -7.68
C GLY A 241 9.45 -3.39 -8.74
N TYR A 242 10.78 -3.52 -8.73
CA TYR A 242 11.51 -4.28 -9.74
C TYR A 242 11.86 -5.68 -9.27
N SER A 243 11.27 -6.66 -9.94
CA SER A 243 11.48 -8.09 -9.70
C SER A 243 12.39 -8.69 -10.77
N ARG A 244 13.18 -9.71 -10.40
CA ARG A 244 13.94 -10.51 -11.36
C ARG A 244 14.24 -11.92 -10.87
N CYS A 245 14.31 -12.87 -11.79
CA CYS A 245 15.02 -14.14 -11.62
C CYS A 245 16.53 -13.93 -11.80
N VAL A 246 17.36 -14.63 -11.01
CA VAL A 246 18.83 -14.67 -11.19
C VAL A 246 19.32 -15.87 -12.00
N SER A 247 18.49 -16.90 -12.23
CA SER A 247 18.89 -18.06 -13.02
C SER A 247 19.22 -17.66 -14.48
N LYS A 248 20.29 -18.23 -15.03
CA LYS A 248 20.77 -17.92 -16.38
C LYS A 248 20.21 -18.91 -17.39
N ARG A 249 19.39 -18.44 -18.33
CA ARG A 249 18.95 -19.25 -19.48
C ARG A 249 20.12 -19.58 -20.39
N THR A 250 20.28 -20.85 -20.77
CA THR A 250 21.37 -21.28 -21.63
C THR A 250 21.08 -20.97 -23.10
N GLY A 251 22.05 -20.34 -23.79
CA GLY A 251 22.03 -20.15 -25.25
C GLY A 251 21.22 -18.97 -25.80
N TYR A 252 20.46 -18.25 -24.96
CA TYR A 252 19.75 -17.03 -25.37
C TYR A 252 20.67 -15.80 -25.36
N LYS A 253 20.28 -14.72 -26.06
CA LYS A 253 20.93 -13.40 -26.00
C LYS A 253 19.91 -12.39 -25.49
N PRO A 254 20.17 -11.67 -24.39
CA PRO A 254 19.24 -10.69 -23.85
C PRO A 254 19.07 -9.50 -24.81
N ASP A 255 17.92 -8.85 -24.74
CA ASP A 255 17.71 -7.51 -25.29
C ASP A 255 18.46 -6.48 -24.40
N GLU A 256 18.84 -5.33 -24.96
CA GLU A 256 19.47 -4.25 -24.19
C GLU A 256 18.43 -3.46 -23.37
N ASP A 257 17.17 -3.40 -23.81
CA ASP A 257 16.08 -2.71 -23.09
C ASP A 257 15.41 -3.62 -22.04
N TYR A 258 15.28 -4.92 -22.31
CA TYR A 258 14.72 -5.90 -21.36
C TYR A 258 15.68 -7.10 -21.18
N PRO A 259 16.28 -7.28 -19.98
CA PRO A 259 17.13 -8.44 -19.73
C PRO A 259 16.31 -9.74 -19.84
N ASP A 260 16.94 -10.82 -20.28
CA ASP A 260 16.31 -12.15 -20.36
C ASP A 260 15.81 -12.56 -18.98
N GLN A 261 14.52 -12.90 -18.92
CA GLN A 261 13.81 -13.32 -17.72
C GLN A 261 12.89 -14.47 -18.11
N PRO A 262 12.91 -15.60 -17.36
CA PRO A 262 11.97 -16.69 -17.59
C PRO A 262 10.54 -16.21 -17.39
N ASP A 263 9.58 -16.91 -17.97
CA ASP A 263 8.17 -16.73 -17.64
C ASP A 263 7.88 -17.25 -16.22
N ILE A 264 6.78 -16.80 -15.65
CA ILE A 264 6.31 -17.21 -14.33
C ILE A 264 5.66 -18.61 -14.41
N THR A 265 6.05 -19.49 -13.49
CA THR A 265 5.62 -20.90 -13.43
C THR A 265 4.86 -21.24 -12.14
N SER A 266 4.61 -20.25 -11.27
CA SER A 266 3.84 -20.41 -10.03
C SER A 266 3.15 -19.11 -9.62
N GLU A 267 1.95 -19.22 -9.05
CA GLU A 267 1.17 -18.10 -8.49
C GLU A 267 1.88 -17.45 -7.29
N PHE A 268 2.65 -18.22 -6.52
CA PHE A 268 3.22 -17.80 -5.24
C PHE A 268 4.72 -18.04 -5.10
N ASP A 269 5.27 -19.07 -5.75
CA ASP A 269 6.52 -19.70 -5.34
C ASP A 269 7.45 -19.95 -6.55
N ASN A 270 8.11 -18.91 -7.06
CA ASN A 270 9.01 -19.02 -8.22
C ASN A 270 10.50 -19.09 -7.81
N ILE A 271 11.23 -20.04 -8.37
CA ILE A 271 12.65 -20.31 -8.07
C ILE A 271 13.57 -19.21 -8.63
N ASP A 272 14.60 -18.85 -7.87
CA ASP A 272 15.60 -17.81 -8.16
C ASP A 272 15.05 -16.38 -8.36
N TRP A 273 13.75 -16.16 -8.11
CA TRP A 273 13.16 -14.81 -8.14
C TRP A 273 13.43 -14.03 -6.85
N ILE A 274 13.62 -12.72 -7.02
CA ILE A 274 13.63 -11.74 -5.94
C ILE A 274 12.84 -10.49 -6.38
N ASP A 275 12.13 -9.88 -5.44
CA ASP A 275 11.50 -8.57 -5.57
C ASP A 275 12.06 -7.59 -4.52
N ASP A 276 11.70 -6.31 -4.61
CA ASP A 276 12.24 -5.23 -3.77
C ASP A 276 11.24 -4.65 -2.76
N VAL A 277 10.15 -5.37 -2.49
CA VAL A 277 9.37 -5.17 -1.27
C VAL A 277 10.12 -5.72 -0.05
N CYS A 278 9.79 -5.20 1.13
CA CYS A 278 10.39 -5.55 2.41
C CYS A 278 9.48 -5.15 3.57
N ASP A 279 9.84 -5.62 4.76
CA ASP A 279 9.33 -5.10 6.02
C ASP A 279 10.38 -5.15 7.14
N GLY A 280 10.13 -4.44 8.24
CA GLY A 280 10.96 -4.53 9.43
C GLY A 280 10.82 -3.36 10.40
N PHE A 281 11.80 -3.22 11.27
CA PHE A 281 11.76 -2.33 12.43
C PHE A 281 12.19 -0.89 12.13
N ILE A 282 11.44 0.03 12.72
CA ILE A 282 11.80 1.43 12.92
C ILE A 282 12.01 1.68 14.41
N SER A 283 13.13 2.27 14.81
CA SER A 283 13.35 2.74 16.17
C SER A 283 13.96 4.14 16.21
N VAL A 284 13.80 4.83 17.34
CA VAL A 284 14.33 6.18 17.54
C VAL A 284 14.94 6.34 18.92
N LYS A 285 15.99 7.14 19.02
CA LYS A 285 16.47 7.74 20.26
C LYS A 285 16.37 9.26 20.16
N PHE A 286 15.93 9.91 21.22
CA PHE A 286 15.78 11.36 21.28
C PHE A 286 16.71 11.98 22.33
N SER A 287 17.09 13.24 22.11
CA SER A 287 17.75 14.10 23.09
C SER A 287 17.31 15.54 22.88
N HIS A 288 17.04 16.28 23.96
CA HIS A 288 16.68 17.70 23.87
C HIS A 288 17.94 18.56 23.73
N HIS A 289 17.93 19.61 22.90
CA HIS A 289 19.12 20.45 22.67
C HIS A 289 19.60 21.17 23.93
N ASP A 290 18.71 21.57 24.84
CA ASP A 290 19.08 22.16 26.14
C ASP A 290 19.55 21.10 27.18
N ASP A 291 19.83 19.85 26.78
CA ASP A 291 20.38 18.78 27.64
C ASP A 291 21.90 18.59 27.46
N ALA A 292 22.66 19.35 28.25
CA ALA A 292 24.13 19.30 28.29
C ALA A 292 24.73 17.93 28.70
N SER A 293 23.94 16.92 29.10
CA SER A 293 24.45 15.57 29.33
C SER A 293 24.75 14.78 28.05
N GLY A 294 24.17 15.19 26.91
CA GLY A 294 24.26 14.45 25.65
C GLY A 294 23.57 13.08 25.67
N LYS A 295 22.81 12.75 26.72
CA LYS A 295 22.15 11.45 26.87
C LYS A 295 21.00 11.30 25.86
N LYS A 296 21.14 10.37 24.92
CA LYS A 296 20.03 9.91 24.08
C LYS A 296 19.20 8.86 24.81
N THR A 297 17.87 9.01 24.79
CA THR A 297 16.90 8.08 25.39
C THR A 297 16.10 7.40 24.29
N ALA A 298 15.87 6.09 24.37
CA ALA A 298 15.10 5.36 23.35
C ALA A 298 13.59 5.59 23.50
N ALA A 299 12.83 5.46 22.40
CA ALA A 299 11.39 5.23 22.48
C ALA A 299 11.09 3.90 23.20
N ARG A 300 9.93 3.84 23.88
CA ARG A 300 9.53 2.68 24.70
C ARG A 300 9.27 1.44 23.86
N HIS A 301 8.67 1.62 22.67
CA HIS A 301 8.48 0.56 21.68
C HIS A 301 9.08 0.97 20.33
N LYS A 302 9.33 -0.04 19.48
CA LYS A 302 9.62 0.15 18.05
C LYS A 302 8.31 0.30 17.27
N ALA A 303 8.38 0.97 16.12
CA ALA A 303 7.37 0.82 15.06
C ALA A 303 7.84 -0.21 14.03
N TRP A 304 6.95 -0.60 13.12
CA TRP A 304 7.22 -1.43 11.96
C TRP A 304 6.98 -0.63 10.68
N VAL A 305 7.67 -0.98 9.60
CA VAL A 305 7.37 -0.51 8.24
C VAL A 305 7.12 -1.71 7.33
N ILE A 306 6.11 -1.60 6.47
CA ILE A 306 5.73 -2.61 5.48
C ILE A 306 5.66 -1.91 4.12
N SER A 307 6.21 -2.55 3.08
CA SER A 307 6.03 -2.12 1.70
C SER A 307 5.26 -3.15 0.89
N GLY A 308 4.22 -2.70 0.20
CA GLY A 308 3.42 -3.53 -0.70
C GLY A 308 3.40 -3.03 -2.14
N PRO A 309 2.62 -3.69 -3.01
CA PRO A 309 2.30 -3.21 -4.35
C PRO A 309 1.68 -1.79 -4.37
N PRO A 310 1.71 -1.10 -5.53
CA PRO A 310 0.94 0.12 -5.73
C PRO A 310 -0.56 -0.16 -5.59
N ASN A 311 -1.30 0.74 -4.94
CA ASN A 311 -2.76 0.69 -4.94
C ASN A 311 -3.23 1.41 -6.21
N PHE A 312 -3.73 0.64 -7.18
CA PHE A 312 -4.27 1.15 -8.45
C PHE A 312 -5.76 1.52 -8.37
N ALA A 313 -6.37 1.41 -7.19
CA ALA A 313 -7.75 1.76 -6.85
C ALA A 313 -7.81 2.82 -5.74
N TYR A 314 -6.94 3.83 -5.80
CA TYR A 314 -6.71 4.74 -4.68
C TYR A 314 -8.00 5.47 -4.25
N GLY A 315 -8.30 5.42 -2.95
CA GLY A 315 -9.54 5.95 -2.38
C GLY A 315 -10.74 4.99 -2.43
N ILE A 316 -10.55 3.75 -2.88
CA ILE A 316 -11.49 2.64 -2.72
C ILE A 316 -10.90 1.67 -1.69
N ASN A 317 -11.61 1.45 -0.58
CA ASN A 317 -11.11 0.61 0.53
C ASN A 317 -11.69 -0.80 0.51
N SER A 318 -11.03 -1.73 1.19
CA SER A 318 -11.61 -3.04 1.52
C SER A 318 -12.76 -2.89 2.54
N PRO A 319 -13.77 -3.79 2.58
CA PRO A 319 -14.76 -3.84 3.66
C PRO A 319 -14.13 -4.18 5.03
N THR A 320 -12.96 -4.82 5.01
CA THR A 320 -12.15 -5.18 6.18
C THR A 320 -10.70 -4.80 5.89
N SER A 321 -10.16 -3.81 6.61
CA SER A 321 -8.78 -3.35 6.50
C SER A 321 -7.89 -3.92 7.62
N ILE A 322 -6.58 -3.71 7.56
CA ILE A 322 -5.68 -4.10 8.67
C ILE A 322 -6.05 -3.36 9.97
N TRP A 323 -6.61 -2.14 9.90
CA TRP A 323 -7.14 -1.48 11.10
C TRP A 323 -8.20 -2.36 11.78
N ASP A 324 -9.20 -2.82 11.02
CA ASP A 324 -10.33 -3.59 11.56
C ASP A 324 -9.87 -4.94 12.13
N VAL A 325 -8.87 -5.57 11.51
CA VAL A 325 -8.25 -6.83 11.97
C VAL A 325 -7.53 -6.61 13.29
N VAL A 326 -6.66 -5.59 13.38
CA VAL A 326 -5.84 -5.34 14.58
C VAL A 326 -6.69 -4.85 15.74
N GLU A 327 -7.68 -3.97 15.50
CA GLU A 327 -8.63 -3.53 16.53
C GLU A 327 -9.42 -4.70 17.12
N ASN A 328 -9.93 -5.60 16.26
CA ASN A 328 -10.61 -6.84 16.66
C ASN A 328 -9.69 -7.84 17.39
N ILE A 329 -8.40 -7.89 17.08
CA ILE A 329 -7.43 -8.73 17.81
C ILE A 329 -7.20 -8.19 19.20
N TYR A 330 -6.92 -6.89 19.35
CA TYR A 330 -6.69 -6.27 20.65
C TYR A 330 -7.96 -6.34 21.52
N ASP A 331 -9.15 -6.11 20.97
CA ASP A 331 -10.43 -6.22 21.69
C ASP A 331 -10.72 -7.65 22.20
N LYS A 332 -10.31 -8.69 21.45
CA LYS A 332 -10.49 -10.10 21.84
C LYS A 332 -9.41 -10.65 22.77
N ALA A 333 -8.18 -10.13 22.71
CA ALA A 333 -6.99 -10.80 23.27
C ALA A 333 -6.11 -9.94 24.19
N SER A 334 -6.32 -8.62 24.26
CA SER A 334 -5.65 -7.77 25.26
C SER A 334 -6.30 -7.95 26.64
N PRO A 335 -5.51 -7.94 27.74
CA PRO A 335 -6.07 -7.94 29.09
C PRO A 335 -6.52 -6.55 29.56
N SER A 336 -6.23 -5.47 28.81
CA SER A 336 -6.46 -4.08 29.23
C SER A 336 -7.14 -3.20 28.17
N PHE A 337 -7.02 -3.51 26.87
CA PHE A 337 -7.74 -2.79 25.83
C PHE A 337 -9.15 -3.35 25.63
N VAL A 338 -10.11 -2.45 25.49
CA VAL A 338 -11.48 -2.73 25.02
C VAL A 338 -11.77 -1.69 23.95
N ALA A 339 -12.30 -2.14 22.80
CA ALA A 339 -12.65 -1.22 21.71
C ALA A 339 -13.77 -0.26 22.13
N ASN A 340 -13.84 0.90 21.47
CA ASN A 340 -14.79 1.95 21.85
C ASN A 340 -16.25 1.42 21.81
N PRO A 341 -16.96 1.35 22.96
CA PRO A 341 -18.27 0.72 23.06
C PRO A 341 -19.40 1.58 22.48
N THR A 342 -19.14 2.86 22.18
CA THR A 342 -20.10 3.75 21.52
C THR A 342 -19.84 3.71 20.01
N VAL A 343 -20.74 3.01 19.30
CA VAL A 343 -20.75 2.94 17.83
C VAL A 343 -20.99 4.32 17.25
N GLN A 344 -20.08 4.79 16.39
CA GLN A 344 -20.16 6.05 15.65
C GLN A 344 -20.41 5.75 14.17
N PHE A 345 -21.52 6.21 13.61
CA PHE A 345 -21.92 5.89 12.24
C PHE A 345 -20.80 6.14 11.22
N TYR A 346 -20.21 7.34 11.19
CA TYR A 346 -19.19 7.72 10.22
C TYR A 346 -17.79 7.10 10.46
N ARG A 347 -17.53 6.50 11.63
CA ARG A 347 -16.26 5.84 11.96
C ARG A 347 -16.31 4.31 11.77
N ASP A 348 -17.45 3.71 12.12
CA ASP A 348 -17.58 2.26 12.38
C ASP A 348 -18.49 1.52 11.39
N ILE A 349 -19.42 2.23 10.74
CA ILE A 349 -20.47 1.64 9.90
C ILE A 349 -20.37 2.14 8.46
N TRP A 350 -20.25 3.46 8.30
CA TRP A 350 -20.26 4.10 7.00
C TRP A 350 -19.07 3.74 6.10
N PRO A 351 -17.82 3.56 6.59
CA PRO A 351 -16.72 3.14 5.72
C PRO A 351 -16.98 1.81 5.01
N VAL A 352 -17.61 0.85 5.70
CA VAL A 352 -17.97 -0.46 5.14
C VAL A 352 -19.12 -0.33 4.13
N LEU A 353 -20.16 0.46 4.43
CA LEU A 353 -21.32 0.63 3.54
C LEU A 353 -21.05 1.53 2.32
N SER A 354 -20.31 2.62 2.48
CA SER A 354 -19.89 3.45 1.33
C SER A 354 -18.79 2.76 0.51
N GLY A 355 -17.95 1.94 1.15
CA GLY A 355 -16.94 1.10 0.52
C GLY A 355 -17.51 0.16 -0.56
N THR A 356 -18.71 -0.41 -0.37
CA THR A 356 -19.32 -1.27 -1.41
C THR A 356 -19.59 -0.52 -2.72
N TYR A 357 -19.91 0.78 -2.64
CA TYR A 357 -20.07 1.62 -3.83
C TYR A 357 -18.71 1.90 -4.50
N GLY A 358 -17.65 2.16 -3.73
CA GLY A 358 -16.29 2.29 -4.27
C GLY A 358 -15.85 1.02 -5.01
N ILE A 359 -16.00 -0.15 -4.37
CA ILE A 359 -15.63 -1.46 -4.94
C ILE A 359 -16.43 -1.76 -6.23
N SER A 360 -17.66 -1.26 -6.35
CA SER A 360 -18.46 -1.36 -7.58
C SER A 360 -17.78 -0.76 -8.81
N TRP A 361 -16.87 0.22 -8.64
CA TRP A 361 -16.12 0.83 -9.74
C TRP A 361 -14.88 0.05 -10.17
N VAL A 362 -14.54 -1.05 -9.48
CA VAL A 362 -13.32 -1.85 -9.72
C VAL A 362 -13.56 -3.37 -9.77
N SER A 363 -14.73 -3.86 -9.36
CA SER A 363 -15.17 -5.26 -9.54
C SER A 363 -16.56 -5.33 -10.18
N ARG A 364 -16.67 -6.12 -11.25
CA ARG A 364 -17.91 -6.42 -11.98
C ARG A 364 -18.98 -7.06 -11.06
N GLU A 365 -18.54 -7.96 -10.18
CA GLU A 365 -19.43 -8.70 -9.29
C GLU A 365 -19.99 -7.83 -8.15
N ALA A 366 -19.28 -6.76 -7.79
CA ALA A 366 -19.80 -5.69 -6.94
C ALA A 366 -20.69 -4.70 -7.72
N PHE A 367 -20.38 -4.40 -8.98
CA PHE A 367 -21.17 -3.50 -9.84
C PHE A 367 -22.64 -3.94 -9.98
N GLN A 368 -22.88 -5.24 -10.19
CA GLN A 368 -24.23 -5.83 -10.29
C GLN A 368 -25.15 -5.49 -9.09
N GLY A 369 -24.59 -5.44 -7.88
CA GLY A 369 -25.34 -5.21 -6.64
C GLY A 369 -25.30 -3.76 -6.13
N HIS A 370 -24.11 -3.15 -6.16
CA HIS A 370 -23.80 -1.89 -5.48
C HIS A 370 -23.44 -0.74 -6.44
N GLY A 371 -23.42 -0.98 -7.76
CA GLY A 371 -23.17 0.06 -8.76
C GLY A 371 -24.25 1.15 -8.82
N PRO A 372 -24.12 2.16 -9.69
CA PRO A 372 -25.02 3.32 -9.75
C PRO A 372 -26.51 2.97 -9.83
N ASN A 373 -26.88 1.97 -10.63
CA ASN A 373 -28.25 1.44 -10.79
C ASN A 373 -28.57 0.26 -9.84
N GLY A 374 -27.65 -0.14 -8.97
CA GLY A 374 -27.73 -1.31 -8.10
C GLY A 374 -28.62 -1.10 -6.87
N LYS A 375 -29.45 -2.09 -6.53
CA LYS A 375 -30.37 -2.03 -5.38
C LYS A 375 -29.67 -2.03 -4.01
N GLY A 376 -28.38 -2.40 -3.97
CA GLY A 376 -27.50 -2.29 -2.81
C GLY A 376 -26.61 -1.04 -2.81
N ASN A 377 -26.85 -0.06 -3.69
CA ASN A 377 -26.17 1.22 -3.62
C ASN A 377 -26.62 1.99 -2.37
N PHE A 378 -25.77 2.03 -1.34
CA PHE A 378 -26.12 2.63 -0.05
C PHE A 378 -25.94 4.15 0.00
N LEU A 379 -25.30 4.80 -0.99
CA LEU A 379 -25.07 6.25 -0.96
C LEU A 379 -26.37 7.08 -0.95
N PRO A 380 -27.39 6.83 -1.80
CA PRO A 380 -28.68 7.51 -1.70
C PRO A 380 -29.47 7.22 -0.42
N MET A 381 -29.01 6.27 0.40
CA MET A 381 -29.70 5.82 1.62
C MET A 381 -29.11 6.43 2.90
N GLU A 382 -28.03 7.22 2.83
CA GLU A 382 -27.26 7.68 3.99
C GLU A 382 -28.14 8.25 5.11
N GLU A 383 -29.08 9.15 4.79
CA GLU A 383 -29.99 9.77 5.75
C GLU A 383 -30.79 8.74 6.58
N SER A 384 -31.35 7.72 5.93
CA SER A 384 -32.08 6.63 6.60
C SER A 384 -31.17 5.69 7.40
N LEU A 385 -29.92 5.53 6.94
CA LEU A 385 -28.93 4.65 7.58
C LEU A 385 -28.30 5.29 8.83
N LYS A 386 -28.09 6.62 8.82
CA LYS A 386 -27.50 7.39 9.92
C LYS A 386 -28.52 7.90 10.96
N THR A 387 -29.81 7.86 10.63
CA THR A 387 -30.88 8.31 11.54
C THR A 387 -31.30 7.19 12.49
N ALA A 388 -30.67 7.13 13.66
CA ALA A 388 -30.90 6.09 14.67
C ALA A 388 -32.37 5.99 15.10
N ASN A 389 -32.94 7.08 15.62
CA ASN A 389 -34.28 7.14 16.21
C ASN A 389 -34.98 8.46 15.79
N PRO A 390 -35.63 8.52 14.61
CA PRO A 390 -36.38 9.70 14.18
C PRO A 390 -37.68 9.86 14.96
N SER A 391 -38.20 11.08 15.03
CA SER A 391 -39.40 11.41 15.82
C SER A 391 -40.72 10.90 15.22
N ASP A 392 -40.75 10.59 13.92
CA ASP A 392 -41.90 9.99 13.25
C ASP A 392 -41.83 8.45 13.37
N PRO A 393 -42.85 7.77 13.96
CA PRO A 393 -42.82 6.32 14.14
C PRO A 393 -42.80 5.49 12.84
N ALA A 394 -43.39 5.99 11.75
CA ALA A 394 -43.38 5.29 10.46
C ALA A 394 -41.99 5.40 9.80
N VAL A 395 -41.37 6.58 9.86
CA VAL A 395 -39.97 6.77 9.41
C VAL A 395 -39.02 5.94 10.27
N ALA A 396 -39.24 5.87 11.60
CA ALA A 396 -38.45 5.04 12.51
C ALA A 396 -38.52 3.56 12.12
N HIS A 397 -39.72 3.06 11.80
CA HIS A 397 -39.91 1.69 11.35
C HIS A 397 -39.21 1.42 10.00
N GLN A 398 -39.32 2.32 9.03
CA GLN A 398 -38.65 2.20 7.72
C GLN A 398 -37.12 2.20 7.87
N CYS A 399 -36.56 3.12 8.65
CA CYS A 399 -35.12 3.18 8.93
C CYS A 399 -34.64 1.91 9.63
N GLN A 400 -35.38 1.42 10.62
CA GLN A 400 -35.06 0.16 11.31
C GLN A 400 -35.13 -1.05 10.37
N GLN A 401 -36.17 -1.18 9.55
CA GLN A 401 -36.30 -2.25 8.56
C GLN A 401 -35.14 -2.26 7.57
N LEU A 402 -34.73 -1.08 7.07
CA LEU A 402 -33.60 -0.97 6.14
C LEU A 402 -32.28 -1.43 6.78
N ARG A 403 -31.98 -0.96 8.00
CA ARG A 403 -30.76 -1.40 8.72
C ARG A 403 -30.79 -2.90 9.05
N GLN A 404 -31.97 -3.43 9.41
CA GLN A 404 -32.15 -4.87 9.60
C GLN A 404 -31.95 -5.65 8.30
N HIS A 405 -32.48 -5.20 7.16
CA HIS A 405 -32.28 -5.86 5.87
C HIS A 405 -30.79 -5.96 5.52
N ILE A 406 -30.06 -4.86 5.64
CA ILE A 406 -28.61 -4.79 5.38
C ILE A 406 -27.83 -5.69 6.35
N PHE A 407 -28.17 -5.68 7.64
CA PHE A 407 -27.51 -6.56 8.61
C PHE A 407 -27.67 -8.05 8.27
N HIS A 408 -28.86 -8.50 7.87
CA HIS A 408 -29.09 -9.91 7.48
C HIS A 408 -28.43 -10.29 6.13
N ARG A 409 -27.74 -9.36 5.46
CA ARG A 409 -26.84 -9.66 4.34
C ARG A 409 -25.40 -9.87 4.79
N LEU A 410 -24.97 -9.36 5.93
CA LEU A 410 -23.60 -9.58 6.44
C LEU A 410 -23.38 -11.07 6.73
N ARG A 411 -22.23 -11.59 6.29
CA ARG A 411 -21.75 -12.90 6.72
C ARG A 411 -21.34 -12.84 8.19
N MET A 412 -21.68 -13.87 8.95
CA MET A 412 -21.27 -14.02 10.34
C MET A 412 -19.74 -14.23 10.42
N PRO A 413 -19.06 -13.59 11.38
CA PRO A 413 -17.62 -13.69 11.56
C PRO A 413 -17.20 -15.08 12.05
N ASP A 414 -15.88 -15.33 12.09
CA ASP A 414 -15.26 -16.49 12.74
C ASP A 414 -15.87 -17.85 12.33
N GLN A 415 -16.28 -17.98 11.05
CA GLN A 415 -16.92 -19.18 10.47
C GLN A 415 -18.21 -19.66 11.18
N LEU A 416 -18.83 -18.83 12.04
CA LEU A 416 -19.88 -19.24 12.99
C LEU A 416 -21.20 -19.73 12.37
N ASN A 417 -21.39 -19.60 11.05
CA ASN A 417 -22.57 -20.11 10.36
C ASN A 417 -22.22 -20.64 8.96
N PRO A 418 -21.95 -21.95 8.82
CA PRO A 418 -21.59 -22.58 7.54
C PRO A 418 -22.64 -22.42 6.42
N ASP A 419 -23.93 -22.27 6.76
CA ASP A 419 -25.02 -22.08 5.78
C ASP A 419 -24.90 -20.73 5.01
N GLN A 420 -23.94 -19.88 5.38
CA GLN A 420 -23.64 -18.60 4.74
C GLN A 420 -22.49 -18.67 3.70
N ALA A 421 -22.05 -19.88 3.36
CA ALA A 421 -21.09 -20.17 2.29
C ALA A 421 -21.70 -19.97 0.88
N SER A 422 -22.09 -18.73 0.58
CA SER A 422 -22.62 -18.34 -0.74
C SER A 422 -22.52 -16.84 -0.99
N THR A 423 -22.61 -16.47 -2.27
CA THR A 423 -22.70 -15.09 -2.78
C THR A 423 -23.95 -14.32 -2.32
N LYS A 424 -24.88 -14.98 -1.61
CA LYS A 424 -26.02 -14.35 -0.95
C LYS A 424 -25.59 -13.43 0.20
N PHE A 425 -24.41 -13.66 0.80
CA PHE A 425 -23.91 -12.86 1.92
C PHE A 425 -22.77 -11.95 1.48
N MET A 426 -22.68 -10.78 2.11
CA MET A 426 -21.68 -9.76 1.84
C MET A 426 -20.59 -9.75 2.94
N PRO A 427 -19.31 -9.50 2.59
CA PRO A 427 -18.80 -9.21 1.25
C PRO A 427 -18.86 -10.42 0.28
N ARG A 428 -19.04 -10.16 -1.02
CA ARG A 428 -18.87 -11.18 -2.09
C ARG A 428 -17.41 -11.13 -2.56
N LEU A 429 -16.52 -11.59 -1.70
CA LEU A 429 -15.07 -11.71 -1.89
C LEU A 429 -14.62 -13.08 -1.37
N SER A 430 -13.50 -13.58 -1.90
CA SER A 430 -12.82 -14.80 -1.45
C SER A 430 -12.42 -14.72 0.03
N GLY A 431 -12.10 -15.85 0.66
CA GLY A 431 -11.67 -15.92 2.07
C GLY A 431 -10.24 -16.41 2.23
N ASP A 432 -9.77 -16.63 3.48
CA ASP A 432 -8.45 -17.23 3.72
C ASP A 432 -8.35 -18.74 3.35
N GLY A 433 -9.44 -19.33 2.83
CA GLY A 433 -9.55 -20.72 2.37
C GLY A 433 -9.74 -20.87 0.85
N GLY A 434 -9.32 -19.89 0.05
CA GLY A 434 -9.36 -19.93 -1.41
C GLY A 434 -10.56 -19.20 -2.04
N ASP A 435 -10.78 -19.44 -3.34
CA ASP A 435 -11.74 -18.71 -4.17
C ASP A 435 -13.21 -18.86 -3.73
N ALA A 436 -13.94 -17.74 -3.76
CA ALA A 436 -15.38 -17.72 -3.51
C ALA A 436 -16.18 -18.59 -4.49
N ILE A 437 -17.09 -19.42 -3.96
CA ILE A 437 -17.91 -20.34 -4.75
C ILE A 437 -19.04 -19.59 -5.47
N GLU A 438 -18.98 -19.57 -6.80
CA GLU A 438 -20.03 -18.97 -7.63
C GLU A 438 -21.19 -19.95 -7.92
N PRO A 439 -22.45 -19.48 -8.00
CA PRO A 439 -23.62 -20.35 -8.18
C PRO A 439 -23.56 -21.16 -9.48
N GLY A 440 -23.76 -22.48 -9.37
CA GLY A 440 -23.72 -23.39 -10.51
C GLY A 440 -22.34 -23.98 -10.81
N THR A 441 -21.28 -23.55 -10.10
CA THR A 441 -20.00 -24.27 -10.13
C THR A 441 -20.10 -25.62 -9.42
N ILE A 442 -19.39 -26.63 -9.93
CA ILE A 442 -19.26 -27.94 -9.30
C ILE A 442 -17.82 -28.04 -8.77
N GLN A 443 -17.65 -28.11 -7.45
CA GLN A 443 -16.35 -28.39 -6.85
C GLN A 443 -15.98 -29.86 -7.07
N THR A 444 -15.25 -30.12 -8.16
CA THR A 444 -14.73 -31.44 -8.52
C THR A 444 -13.55 -31.86 -7.65
N THR A 445 -12.84 -30.91 -7.04
CA THR A 445 -11.74 -31.13 -6.10
C THR A 445 -11.94 -30.28 -4.84
N SER A 446 -12.50 -30.89 -3.79
CA SER A 446 -12.71 -30.25 -2.48
C SER A 446 -11.41 -30.20 -1.67
N THR A 447 -10.43 -29.41 -2.10
CA THR A 447 -9.15 -29.22 -1.38
C THR A 447 -9.34 -28.60 0.02
N TYR A 448 -10.44 -27.88 0.21
CA TYR A 448 -10.82 -27.22 1.44
C TYR A 448 -12.06 -27.92 2.04
N PRO A 449 -12.03 -28.38 3.30
CA PRO A 449 -13.10 -29.18 3.88
C PRO A 449 -14.33 -28.35 4.32
N ASN A 450 -14.24 -27.02 4.31
CA ASN A 450 -15.23 -26.14 4.93
C ASN A 450 -15.55 -24.92 4.04
N PRO A 451 -16.57 -24.99 3.17
CA PRO A 451 -16.91 -23.95 2.17
C PRO A 451 -17.09 -22.51 2.67
N ILE A 452 -17.33 -22.29 3.97
CA ILE A 452 -17.45 -20.94 4.55
C ILE A 452 -16.10 -20.21 4.60
N GLU A 453 -14.98 -20.94 4.60
CA GLU A 453 -13.61 -20.39 4.63
C GLU A 453 -13.19 -19.73 3.31
N GLN A 454 -13.91 -20.06 2.21
CA GLN A 454 -13.76 -19.47 0.88
C GLN A 454 -14.45 -18.12 0.72
N PHE A 455 -15.06 -17.58 1.78
CA PHE A 455 -15.73 -16.28 1.73
C PHE A 455 -15.25 -15.35 2.85
N ALA A 456 -14.88 -14.12 2.49
CA ALA A 456 -14.54 -13.06 3.44
C ALA A 456 -15.71 -12.71 4.40
N ALA A 457 -15.38 -12.12 5.54
CA ALA A 457 -16.32 -11.59 6.51
C ALA A 457 -15.84 -10.26 7.11
N VAL A 458 -16.78 -9.46 7.58
CA VAL A 458 -16.46 -8.38 8.54
C VAL A 458 -15.93 -9.00 9.83
N THR A 459 -15.05 -8.31 10.55
CA THR A 459 -14.52 -8.81 11.83
C THR A 459 -15.63 -8.91 12.89
N ALA A 460 -15.42 -9.67 13.96
CA ALA A 460 -16.46 -9.82 14.98
C ALA A 460 -16.78 -8.50 15.68
N LEU A 461 -15.78 -7.64 15.90
CA LEU A 461 -15.97 -6.27 16.40
C LEU A 461 -16.82 -5.44 15.42
N GLN A 462 -16.52 -5.47 14.11
CA GLN A 462 -17.37 -4.83 13.10
C GLN A 462 -18.81 -5.41 13.13
N TYR A 463 -18.98 -6.73 13.20
CA TYR A 463 -20.29 -7.39 13.20
C TYR A 463 -21.14 -7.00 14.43
N GLU A 464 -20.55 -6.93 15.62
CA GLU A 464 -21.23 -6.46 16.84
C GLU A 464 -21.56 -4.96 16.79
N ARG A 465 -20.68 -4.12 16.21
CA ARG A 465 -21.00 -2.71 15.90
C ARG A 465 -22.21 -2.61 14.97
N PHE A 466 -22.26 -3.41 13.90
CA PHE A 466 -23.40 -3.49 12.99
C PHE A 466 -24.69 -4.01 13.66
N LYS A 467 -24.58 -4.93 14.62
CA LYS A 467 -25.68 -5.48 15.43
C LYS A 467 -26.25 -4.45 16.42
N LEU A 468 -25.45 -3.52 16.93
CA LEU A 468 -25.91 -2.35 17.70
C LEU A 468 -26.56 -1.30 16.78
N TRP A 469 -25.92 -1.00 15.65
CA TRP A 469 -26.43 -0.06 14.64
C TRP A 469 -27.83 -0.45 14.12
N LYS A 470 -28.05 -1.72 13.75
CA LYS A 470 -29.37 -2.17 13.27
C LYS A 470 -30.49 -1.98 14.31
N ASN A 471 -30.13 -2.04 15.60
CA ASN A 471 -31.05 -1.87 16.72
C ASN A 471 -31.29 -0.39 17.06
N GLY A 472 -30.62 0.56 16.42
CA GLY A 472 -30.72 1.99 16.73
C GLY A 472 -29.83 2.45 17.89
N VAL A 473 -28.84 1.64 18.28
CA VAL A 473 -27.91 1.92 19.38
C VAL A 473 -26.57 2.42 18.81
N PHE A 474 -26.55 3.66 18.34
CA PHE A 474 -25.37 4.31 17.78
C PHE A 474 -25.51 5.85 17.82
N GLU A 475 -24.39 6.55 17.73
CA GLU A 475 -24.31 8.00 17.55
C GLU A 475 -23.89 8.37 16.12
N THR A 476 -24.27 9.57 15.68
CA THR A 476 -23.95 10.11 14.34
C THR A 476 -23.14 11.40 14.49
N LYS A 477 -21.97 11.29 15.14
CA LYS A 477 -20.99 12.38 15.20
C LYS A 477 -20.12 12.35 13.93
N PRO A 478 -19.70 13.52 13.39
CA PRO A 478 -18.85 13.54 12.19
C PRO A 478 -17.49 12.88 12.45
N TYR A 479 -16.87 12.34 11.40
CA TYR A 479 -15.54 11.72 11.46
C TYR A 479 -14.84 11.77 10.09
N PRO A 480 -13.57 12.21 9.99
CA PRO A 480 -12.72 12.80 11.04
C PRO A 480 -13.26 14.17 11.53
N VAL A 481 -12.65 14.71 12.59
CA VAL A 481 -12.92 16.07 13.08
C VAL A 481 -11.64 16.83 13.43
N ASN A 482 -11.63 18.14 13.15
CA ASN A 482 -10.61 19.07 13.59
C ASN A 482 -10.89 19.63 15.00
N LYS A 483 -9.97 20.44 15.52
CA LYS A 483 -10.03 21.13 16.83
C LYS A 483 -11.28 22.00 17.07
N THR A 484 -12.03 22.38 16.04
CA THR A 484 -13.29 23.14 16.16
C THR A 484 -14.55 22.30 15.89
N GLY A 485 -14.40 20.99 15.71
CA GLY A 485 -15.50 20.05 15.43
C GLY A 485 -15.95 20.01 13.97
N GLY A 486 -15.23 20.69 13.06
CA GLY A 486 -15.49 20.62 11.63
C GLY A 486 -14.89 19.37 10.98
N THR A 487 -15.52 18.89 9.89
CA THR A 487 -15.08 17.71 9.13
C THR A 487 -13.93 17.96 8.17
N LYS A 488 -13.61 19.23 7.85
CA LYS A 488 -12.44 19.54 7.01
C LYS A 488 -11.18 19.40 7.87
N VAL A 489 -10.40 18.36 7.57
CA VAL A 489 -9.12 18.05 8.22
C VAL A 489 -8.13 17.75 7.10
N GLU A 490 -7.17 18.64 6.86
CA GLU A 490 -6.21 18.50 5.75
C GLU A 490 -4.86 17.95 6.23
N LYS A 491 -4.57 18.10 7.52
CA LYS A 491 -3.32 17.67 8.17
C LYS A 491 -3.54 17.30 9.62
N ILE A 492 -2.60 16.55 10.19
CA ILE A 492 -2.70 16.06 11.57
C ILE A 492 -2.68 17.19 12.60
N GLU A 493 -2.03 18.32 12.31
CA GLU A 493 -2.00 19.50 13.17
C GLU A 493 -3.37 20.20 13.31
N ASP A 494 -4.36 19.89 12.46
CA ASP A 494 -5.75 20.39 12.60
C ASP A 494 -6.52 19.65 13.71
N VAL A 495 -6.04 18.49 14.17
CA VAL A 495 -6.75 17.54 15.07
C VAL A 495 -6.36 17.77 16.53
N ASP A 496 -7.26 17.53 17.50
CA ASP A 496 -6.90 17.53 18.94
C ASP A 496 -5.77 16.51 19.17
N ILE A 497 -4.72 16.95 19.86
CA ILE A 497 -3.50 16.16 20.13
C ILE A 497 -3.78 14.76 20.71
N LYS A 498 -4.87 14.59 21.48
CA LYS A 498 -5.26 13.30 22.06
C LYS A 498 -5.68 12.26 21.01
N LEU A 499 -6.15 12.72 19.84
CA LEU A 499 -6.59 11.87 18.73
C LEU A 499 -5.51 11.69 17.66
N GLN A 500 -4.47 12.52 17.64
CA GLN A 500 -3.44 12.49 16.59
C GLN A 500 -2.76 11.11 16.44
N PRO A 501 -2.40 10.39 17.52
CA PRO A 501 -1.83 9.04 17.39
C PRO A 501 -2.79 7.98 16.81
N GLU A 502 -4.09 8.07 17.12
CA GLU A 502 -5.13 7.24 16.51
C GLU A 502 -5.26 7.55 15.01
N TYR A 503 -5.36 8.84 14.67
CA TYR A 503 -5.55 9.30 13.31
C TYR A 503 -4.36 8.90 12.41
N LEU A 504 -3.12 9.10 12.86
CA LEU A 504 -1.91 8.65 12.15
C LEU A 504 -1.90 7.15 11.91
N THR A 505 -2.25 6.36 12.94
CA THR A 505 -2.28 4.89 12.86
C THR A 505 -3.36 4.41 11.90
N ARG A 506 -4.57 4.94 12.03
CA ARG A 506 -5.71 4.51 11.22
C ARG A 506 -5.56 4.91 9.76
N ALA A 507 -5.09 6.12 9.48
CA ALA A 507 -4.91 6.61 8.11
C ALA A 507 -3.90 5.78 7.30
N HIS A 508 -2.88 5.19 7.95
CA HIS A 508 -1.98 4.23 7.31
C HIS A 508 -2.59 2.83 7.11
N LEU A 509 -3.50 2.41 8.01
CA LEU A 509 -4.02 1.04 8.06
C LEU A 509 -5.38 0.85 7.36
N GLU A 510 -6.22 1.87 7.24
CA GLU A 510 -7.55 1.73 6.60
C GLU A 510 -7.48 1.61 5.07
N THR A 511 -6.38 2.04 4.44
CA THR A 511 -6.12 1.94 3.00
C THR A 511 -5.49 0.60 2.58
N THR A 512 -5.73 -0.48 3.32
CA THR A 512 -5.10 -1.80 3.17
C THR A 512 -6.11 -2.94 3.08
N VAL A 513 -5.65 -4.14 2.72
CA VAL A 513 -6.46 -5.36 2.79
C VAL A 513 -6.27 -6.08 4.13
N GLY A 514 -7.33 -6.17 4.93
CA GLY A 514 -7.38 -7.02 6.13
C GLY A 514 -8.05 -8.38 5.89
N ASP A 515 -8.97 -8.47 4.92
CA ASP A 515 -9.63 -9.71 4.51
C ASP A 515 -10.00 -9.65 3.02
N PRO A 516 -9.75 -10.71 2.22
CA PRO A 516 -8.96 -11.91 2.54
C PRO A 516 -7.44 -11.65 2.53
N VAL A 517 -6.68 -12.48 3.25
CA VAL A 517 -5.21 -12.50 3.22
C VAL A 517 -4.72 -13.91 2.89
N TYR A 518 -4.92 -14.26 1.61
CA TYR A 518 -4.44 -15.48 0.96
C TYR A 518 -3.77 -15.11 -0.39
N PRO A 519 -2.44 -15.00 -0.46
CA PRO A 519 -1.59 -14.58 0.64
C PRO A 519 -1.95 -13.18 1.14
N GLY A 520 -2.22 -12.19 0.27
CA GLY A 520 -2.57 -10.81 0.65
C GLY A 520 -1.89 -9.75 -0.23
N ILE A 521 -2.07 -8.47 0.08
CA ILE A 521 -1.41 -7.35 -0.65
C ILE A 521 -0.22 -6.79 0.14
N GLU A 522 -0.45 -6.21 1.32
CA GLU A 522 0.62 -5.63 2.14
C GLU A 522 1.33 -6.67 3.02
N THR A 523 0.59 -7.67 3.46
CA THR A 523 1.03 -8.70 4.42
C THR A 523 0.11 -9.92 4.27
N TYR A 524 0.49 -11.05 4.88
CA TYR A 524 -0.28 -12.30 4.81
C TYR A 524 -1.07 -12.62 6.08
N TRP A 525 -1.73 -13.79 6.12
CA TRP A 525 -2.58 -14.24 7.23
C TRP A 525 -1.92 -14.19 8.63
N ILE A 526 -0.60 -14.05 8.73
CA ILE A 526 0.08 -13.67 9.98
C ILE A 526 -0.54 -12.43 10.65
N VAL A 527 -1.04 -11.45 9.88
CA VAL A 527 -1.70 -10.24 10.41
C VAL A 527 -3.00 -10.53 11.18
N LYS A 528 -3.60 -11.72 10.99
CA LYS A 528 -4.79 -12.17 11.73
C LYS A 528 -4.46 -12.93 13.02
N MET A 529 -3.19 -13.19 13.32
CA MET A 529 -2.75 -13.95 14.49
C MET A 529 -2.44 -13.01 15.66
N ALA A 530 -3.01 -13.27 16.84
CA ALA A 530 -2.71 -12.47 18.04
C ALA A 530 -1.22 -12.53 18.45
N SER A 531 -0.51 -13.60 18.10
CA SER A 531 0.93 -13.77 18.33
C SER A 531 1.83 -12.84 17.52
N THR A 532 1.29 -12.14 16.51
CA THR A 532 1.97 -11.14 15.69
C THR A 532 2.13 -9.80 16.41
N PHE A 533 1.30 -9.55 17.43
CA PHE A 533 1.21 -8.27 18.10
C PHE A 533 1.63 -8.38 19.57
N ASP A 534 2.02 -7.25 20.16
CA ASP A 534 2.35 -7.20 21.57
C ASP A 534 1.10 -6.92 22.42
N MET A 535 0.50 -8.00 22.92
CA MET A 535 -0.65 -7.98 23.83
C MET A 535 -0.31 -7.47 25.25
N SER A 536 0.97 -7.21 25.56
CA SER A 536 1.39 -6.64 26.86
C SER A 536 1.47 -5.12 26.88
N VAL A 537 1.24 -4.46 25.73
CA VAL A 537 1.16 -2.99 25.65
C VAL A 537 -0.08 -2.52 26.41
N ASP A 538 0.16 -1.64 27.38
CA ASP A 538 -0.89 -1.11 28.24
C ASP A 538 -1.83 -0.16 27.50
N ALA A 539 -3.13 -0.26 27.80
CA ALA A 539 -4.17 0.48 27.12
C ALA A 539 -4.18 1.99 27.39
N THR A 540 -3.41 2.53 28.34
CA THR A 540 -3.15 3.99 28.41
C THR A 540 -2.50 4.53 27.12
N LEU A 541 -1.85 3.67 26.35
CA LEU A 541 -1.38 3.99 25.01
C LEU A 541 -2.52 3.76 24.00
N HIS A 542 -2.96 4.83 23.34
CA HIS A 542 -4.04 4.77 22.33
C HIS A 542 -3.51 5.14 20.93
N PRO A 543 -3.66 4.27 19.91
CA PRO A 543 -3.95 2.84 20.01
C PRO A 543 -2.72 2.06 20.53
N PRO A 544 -2.92 0.95 21.27
CA PRO A 544 -1.84 0.14 21.84
C PRO A 544 -1.15 -0.77 20.82
N PHE A 545 -1.52 -0.66 19.54
CA PHE A 545 -1.11 -1.58 18.49
C PHE A 545 0.41 -1.54 18.29
N ARG A 546 1.11 -2.65 18.52
CA ARG A 546 2.55 -2.81 18.25
C ARG A 546 2.80 -4.23 17.71
N ILE A 547 3.69 -4.38 16.73
CA ILE A 547 4.17 -5.71 16.31
C ILE A 547 5.07 -6.28 17.42
N THR A 548 4.96 -7.59 17.69
CA THR A 548 5.74 -8.22 18.76
C THR A 548 7.25 -8.15 18.48
N PRO A 549 8.11 -7.88 19.48
CA PRO A 549 9.56 -7.89 19.31
C PRO A 549 10.17 -9.29 19.04
N LYS A 550 9.32 -10.33 18.92
CA LYS A 550 9.72 -11.70 18.52
C LYS A 550 9.86 -11.86 16.99
N LEU A 551 9.15 -11.05 16.21
CA LEU A 551 9.31 -11.05 14.75
C LEU A 551 10.61 -10.34 14.35
N LYS A 552 11.13 -10.72 13.20
CA LYS A 552 12.35 -10.21 12.57
C LYS A 552 11.99 -9.41 11.30
N PRO A 553 12.88 -8.54 10.82
CA PRO A 553 12.74 -7.94 9.49
C PRO A 553 12.43 -8.99 8.41
N GLY A 554 11.43 -8.72 7.58
CA GLY A 554 10.92 -9.63 6.54
C GLY A 554 9.81 -10.59 6.99
N ASP A 555 9.54 -10.78 8.29
CA ASP A 555 8.54 -11.74 8.76
C ASP A 555 7.09 -11.37 8.37
N MET A 556 6.76 -10.10 8.10
CA MET A 556 5.39 -9.70 7.72
C MET A 556 5.08 -9.91 6.22
N THR A 557 6.10 -9.94 5.35
CA THR A 557 5.95 -10.04 3.89
C THR A 557 6.41 -11.37 3.29
N LYS A 558 7.15 -12.20 4.04
CA LYS A 558 7.80 -13.41 3.48
C LYS A 558 6.88 -14.38 2.74
N SER A 559 5.67 -14.63 3.25
CA SER A 559 4.73 -15.57 2.63
C SER A 559 3.76 -14.92 1.62
N LEU A 560 3.98 -13.65 1.23
CA LEU A 560 3.39 -13.10 0.00
C LEU A 560 4.01 -13.77 -1.24
N SER A 561 3.37 -13.65 -2.42
CA SER A 561 3.92 -14.20 -3.66
C SER A 561 5.32 -13.67 -3.98
N LEU A 562 6.13 -14.51 -4.60
CA LEU A 562 7.47 -14.22 -5.07
C LEU A 562 7.56 -14.48 -6.58
N PRO A 563 7.71 -13.44 -7.43
CA PRO A 563 7.57 -12.02 -7.09
C PRO A 563 6.10 -11.62 -6.83
N TRP A 564 5.87 -10.50 -6.13
CA TRP A 564 4.51 -9.96 -5.91
C TRP A 564 3.71 -9.72 -7.20
N HIS A 565 4.36 -9.64 -8.36
CA HIS A 565 3.68 -9.55 -9.65
C HIS A 565 2.86 -10.79 -10.00
N SER A 566 3.10 -11.96 -9.40
CA SER A 566 2.38 -13.18 -9.75
C SER A 566 0.98 -13.23 -9.16
N ASP A 567 0.81 -13.13 -7.84
CA ASP A 567 -0.53 -13.05 -7.25
C ASP A 567 -1.29 -11.78 -7.72
N PHE A 568 -0.62 -10.64 -7.87
CA PHE A 568 -1.22 -9.43 -8.43
C PHE A 568 -1.65 -9.58 -9.92
N GLY A 569 -0.96 -10.43 -10.68
CA GLY A 569 -1.33 -10.82 -12.05
C GLY A 569 -2.49 -11.82 -12.11
N GLN A 570 -2.52 -12.78 -11.19
CA GLN A 570 -3.43 -13.92 -11.16
C GLN A 570 -4.71 -13.66 -10.37
N CYS A 571 -4.62 -13.29 -9.10
CA CYS A 571 -5.74 -13.14 -8.18
C CYS A 571 -6.68 -12.01 -8.65
N ASN A 572 -7.85 -12.41 -9.15
CA ASN A 572 -8.82 -11.52 -9.79
C ASN A 572 -10.27 -11.88 -9.42
N THR A 573 -11.22 -11.05 -9.85
CA THR A 573 -12.69 -11.17 -9.68
C THR A 573 -13.20 -11.05 -8.23
N HIS A 574 -12.64 -11.82 -7.30
CA HIS A 574 -13.12 -11.93 -5.90
C HIS A 574 -12.09 -11.57 -4.83
N TRP A 575 -10.86 -11.23 -5.20
CA TRP A 575 -9.76 -11.05 -4.26
C TRP A 575 -9.66 -9.61 -3.72
N TRP A 576 -8.91 -8.72 -4.39
CA TRP A 576 -8.50 -7.43 -3.82
C TRP A 576 -8.82 -6.22 -4.71
N PRO A 577 -10.08 -6.04 -5.18
CA PRO A 577 -10.44 -4.99 -6.12
C PRO A 577 -10.14 -3.56 -5.62
N SER A 578 -10.09 -3.36 -4.29
CA SER A 578 -9.69 -2.12 -3.59
C SER A 578 -8.17 -1.83 -3.58
N SER A 579 -7.36 -2.61 -4.28
CA SER A 579 -5.92 -2.32 -4.51
C SER A 579 -5.44 -2.77 -5.90
N ARG A 580 -6.01 -3.87 -6.39
CA ARG A 580 -5.79 -4.48 -7.71
C ARG A 580 -7.14 -4.52 -8.44
N PRO A 581 -7.49 -3.51 -9.25
CA PRO A 581 -8.77 -3.50 -9.96
C PRO A 581 -8.94 -4.71 -10.89
N ASP A 582 -10.17 -5.17 -11.07
CA ASP A 582 -10.50 -6.23 -12.04
C ASP A 582 -11.05 -5.63 -13.34
N ASP A 583 -12.07 -4.78 -13.21
CA ASP A 583 -12.85 -4.25 -14.32
C ASP A 583 -13.20 -2.78 -14.06
N VAL A 584 -12.90 -1.91 -15.03
CA VAL A 584 -12.79 -0.46 -14.83
C VAL A 584 -13.41 0.33 -15.98
N VAL A 585 -13.81 1.58 -15.72
CA VAL A 585 -14.25 2.53 -16.77
C VAL A 585 -13.02 3.25 -17.35
N PRO A 586 -12.71 3.11 -18.66
CA PRO A 586 -11.64 3.88 -19.28
C PRO A 586 -11.99 5.38 -19.34
N GLN A 587 -11.01 6.26 -19.08
CA GLN A 587 -11.19 7.72 -19.13
C GLN A 587 -11.91 8.23 -20.39
N GLN A 588 -11.62 7.66 -21.56
CA GLN A 588 -12.22 8.06 -22.83
C GLN A 588 -13.74 7.87 -22.88
N VAL A 589 -14.29 6.89 -22.16
CA VAL A 589 -15.73 6.64 -22.07
C VAL A 589 -16.42 7.77 -21.31
N TYR A 590 -15.85 8.18 -20.18
CA TYR A 590 -16.35 9.31 -19.40
C TYR A 590 -16.27 10.62 -20.19
N GLU A 591 -15.15 10.88 -20.86
CA GLU A 591 -14.97 12.04 -21.72
C GLU A 591 -15.99 12.09 -22.87
N GLN A 592 -16.34 10.94 -23.46
CA GLN A 592 -17.40 10.85 -24.49
C GLN A 592 -18.79 11.18 -23.92
N LEU A 593 -19.15 10.71 -22.73
CA LEU A 593 -20.44 11.06 -22.11
C LEU A 593 -20.53 12.57 -21.81
N VAL A 594 -19.45 13.17 -21.32
CA VAL A 594 -19.36 14.62 -21.08
C VAL A 594 -19.45 15.40 -22.40
N ALA A 595 -18.73 15.00 -23.45
CA ALA A 595 -18.78 15.62 -24.78
C ALA A 595 -20.17 15.50 -25.43
N ASN A 596 -20.91 14.44 -25.14
CA ASN A 596 -22.30 14.23 -25.56
C ASN A 596 -23.33 15.01 -24.70
N ASN A 597 -22.90 15.87 -23.79
CA ASN A 597 -23.73 16.71 -22.91
C ASN A 597 -24.66 15.92 -21.97
N VAL A 598 -24.27 14.69 -21.59
CA VAL A 598 -24.94 13.94 -20.52
C VAL A 598 -24.86 14.74 -19.22
N GLN A 599 -26.00 14.94 -18.57
CA GLN A 599 -26.08 15.78 -17.36
C GLN A 599 -25.20 15.21 -16.24
N PRO A 600 -24.47 16.03 -15.46
CA PRO A 600 -23.59 15.57 -14.38
C PRO A 600 -24.24 14.58 -13.41
N SER A 601 -25.49 14.86 -13.00
CA SER A 601 -26.31 14.00 -12.14
C SER A 601 -26.72 12.66 -12.76
N GLN A 602 -26.46 12.44 -14.06
CA GLN A 602 -26.80 11.25 -14.83
C GLN A 602 -25.58 10.49 -15.36
N LEU A 603 -24.38 11.08 -15.34
CA LEU A 603 -23.15 10.47 -15.87
C LEU A 603 -22.90 9.06 -15.28
N ALA A 604 -23.05 8.92 -13.96
CA ALA A 604 -22.84 7.64 -13.27
C ALA A 604 -23.82 6.54 -13.75
N LEU A 605 -25.05 6.92 -14.11
CA LEU A 605 -26.09 5.97 -14.52
C LEU A 605 -25.86 5.41 -15.93
N HIS A 606 -25.10 6.12 -16.76
CA HIS A 606 -24.72 5.74 -18.13
C HIS A 606 -23.43 4.91 -18.21
N LEU A 607 -22.67 4.82 -17.11
CA LEU A 607 -21.44 4.02 -17.03
C LEU A 607 -21.77 2.55 -16.71
N GLU A 608 -22.57 1.95 -17.58
CA GLU A 608 -23.05 0.56 -17.52
C GLU A 608 -21.91 -0.46 -17.70
N GLU A 609 -22.19 -1.72 -17.37
CA GLU A 609 -21.28 -2.86 -17.50
C GLU A 609 -20.67 -3.01 -18.92
N THR A 610 -21.45 -2.68 -19.95
CA THR A 610 -21.04 -2.68 -21.37
C THR A 610 -19.95 -1.66 -21.70
N THR A 611 -19.79 -0.62 -20.87
CA THR A 611 -18.82 0.46 -21.06
C THR A 611 -17.45 0.18 -20.43
N ARG A 612 -17.36 -0.89 -19.62
CA ARG A 612 -16.21 -1.23 -18.78
C ARG A 612 -15.21 -2.14 -19.52
N LYS A 613 -14.01 -2.26 -18.99
CA LYS A 613 -12.91 -3.06 -19.55
C LYS A 613 -12.07 -3.71 -18.45
N PRO A 614 -11.52 -4.92 -18.66
CA PRO A 614 -10.53 -5.51 -17.77
C PRO A 614 -9.36 -4.56 -17.51
N TRP A 615 -8.96 -4.40 -16.25
CA TRP A 615 -7.88 -3.49 -15.86
C TRP A 615 -6.51 -3.98 -16.32
N ASN A 616 -6.22 -5.28 -16.21
CA ASN A 616 -4.95 -5.86 -16.65
C ASN A 616 -4.81 -6.00 -18.18
N ARG A 617 -5.73 -5.44 -18.99
CA ARG A 617 -5.62 -5.50 -20.46
C ARG A 617 -4.34 -4.80 -20.97
N PRO A 618 -3.74 -5.27 -22.08
CA PRO A 618 -4.09 -6.45 -22.88
C PRO A 618 -3.20 -7.66 -22.50
N PHE A 619 -3.01 -7.95 -21.20
CA PHE A 619 -2.18 -9.09 -20.78
C PHE A 619 -2.74 -10.41 -21.30
N ARG A 620 -1.81 -11.30 -21.67
CA ARG A 620 -2.10 -12.65 -22.16
C ARG A 620 -2.85 -13.46 -21.10
N LYS A 621 -3.80 -14.29 -21.54
CA LYS A 621 -4.49 -15.28 -20.69
C LYS A 621 -3.79 -16.65 -20.81
N PRO A 622 -3.87 -17.51 -19.78
CA PRO A 622 -3.56 -18.93 -19.94
C PRO A 622 -4.39 -19.56 -21.07
N ALA A 623 -3.84 -20.58 -21.73
CA ALA A 623 -4.62 -21.40 -22.66
C ALA A 623 -5.56 -22.34 -21.88
N GLU A 624 -6.70 -22.71 -22.46
CA GLU A 624 -7.63 -23.65 -21.80
C GLU A 624 -6.95 -25.01 -21.58
N GLY A 625 -6.71 -25.36 -20.31
CA GLY A 625 -6.07 -26.61 -19.90
C GLY A 625 -4.55 -26.57 -19.72
N ASP A 626 -3.89 -25.42 -19.93
CA ASP A 626 -2.48 -25.24 -19.59
C ASP A 626 -2.32 -24.71 -18.15
N SER A 627 -1.73 -25.52 -17.27
CA SER A 627 -1.45 -25.19 -15.87
C SER A 627 0.04 -25.02 -15.55
N GLU A 628 0.93 -25.12 -16.55
CA GLU A 628 2.38 -24.97 -16.34
C GLU A 628 2.86 -23.52 -16.60
N PHE A 629 1.97 -22.65 -17.08
CA PHE A 629 2.31 -21.33 -17.60
C PHE A 629 1.37 -20.21 -17.12
N TYR A 630 1.94 -19.15 -16.54
CA TYR A 630 1.19 -17.99 -16.03
C TYR A 630 1.52 -16.71 -16.82
N PRO A 631 1.03 -16.57 -18.06
CA PRO A 631 1.48 -15.53 -18.98
C PRO A 631 1.06 -14.12 -18.54
N ASN A 632 -0.10 -13.99 -17.89
CA ASN A 632 -0.57 -12.78 -17.21
C ASN A 632 0.38 -12.33 -16.09
N CYS A 633 0.99 -13.27 -15.37
CA CYS A 633 1.95 -12.98 -14.30
C CYS A 633 3.28 -12.50 -14.86
N THR A 634 3.77 -13.14 -15.94
CA THR A 634 4.94 -12.61 -16.68
C THR A 634 4.67 -11.21 -17.23
N ASP A 635 3.48 -10.97 -17.79
CA ASP A 635 3.11 -9.66 -18.33
C ASP A 635 2.99 -8.62 -17.21
N MET A 636 2.52 -9.01 -16.02
CA MET A 636 2.52 -8.15 -14.83
C MET A 636 3.94 -7.75 -14.42
N VAL A 637 4.90 -8.69 -14.35
CA VAL A 637 6.33 -8.37 -14.11
C VAL A 637 6.84 -7.34 -15.13
N ARG A 638 6.54 -7.55 -16.42
CA ARG A 638 7.07 -6.73 -17.52
C ARG A 638 6.37 -5.36 -17.65
N HIS A 639 5.11 -5.23 -17.23
CA HIS A 639 4.24 -4.12 -17.63
C HIS A 639 3.36 -3.48 -16.53
N TRP A 640 3.42 -3.90 -15.25
CA TRP A 640 2.69 -3.26 -14.14
C TRP A 640 2.85 -1.73 -14.13
N GLN A 641 4.06 -1.25 -14.43
CA GLN A 641 4.44 0.16 -14.52
C GLN A 641 3.58 0.95 -15.50
N ARG A 642 2.86 0.31 -16.42
CA ARG A 642 2.13 0.95 -17.52
C ARG A 642 0.59 0.90 -17.38
N LEU A 643 0.07 0.21 -16.37
CA LEU A 643 -1.36 0.11 -16.09
C LEU A 643 -1.93 1.43 -15.55
N GLY A 644 -3.25 1.64 -15.68
CA GLY A 644 -3.91 2.87 -15.25
C GLY A 644 -4.27 2.87 -13.76
N PHE A 645 -4.36 4.06 -13.18
CA PHE A 645 -4.88 4.27 -11.82
C PHE A 645 -6.35 4.66 -11.89
N VAL A 646 -7.19 3.92 -11.16
CA VAL A 646 -8.59 4.27 -10.95
C VAL A 646 -8.66 5.37 -9.91
N VAL A 647 -9.25 6.50 -10.29
CA VAL A 647 -9.36 7.70 -9.46
C VAL A 647 -10.77 8.26 -9.48
N LYS A 648 -11.19 8.81 -8.34
CA LYS A 648 -12.44 9.56 -8.20
C LYS A 648 -12.37 10.85 -9.02
N VAL A 649 -13.39 11.15 -9.82
CA VAL A 649 -13.53 12.42 -10.53
C VAL A 649 -14.56 13.34 -9.85
N PRO A 650 -14.35 14.68 -9.85
CA PRO A 650 -15.36 15.62 -9.39
C PRO A 650 -16.59 15.62 -10.31
N VAL A 651 -17.77 15.47 -9.72
CA VAL A 651 -19.07 15.52 -10.41
C VAL A 651 -20.04 16.33 -9.55
N GLU A 652 -20.59 17.42 -10.08
CA GLU A 652 -21.58 18.24 -9.37
C GLU A 652 -22.97 17.59 -9.42
N GLY A 653 -23.67 17.53 -8.27
CA GLY A 653 -25.06 17.06 -8.19
C GLY A 653 -25.31 15.60 -8.58
N GLY A 654 -24.26 14.77 -8.69
CA GLY A 654 -24.35 13.36 -9.05
C GLY A 654 -23.76 12.43 -8.00
N LEU A 655 -23.86 11.12 -8.26
CA LEU A 655 -23.08 10.12 -7.51
C LEU A 655 -21.58 10.26 -7.84
N PRO A 656 -20.66 9.93 -6.92
CA PRO A 656 -19.23 9.87 -7.21
C PRO A 656 -18.93 8.90 -8.36
N ILE A 657 -18.05 9.30 -9.27
CA ILE A 657 -17.60 8.45 -10.39
C ILE A 657 -16.11 8.18 -10.21
N PHE A 658 -15.67 6.96 -10.54
CA PHE A 658 -14.27 6.58 -10.55
C PHE A 658 -13.90 6.03 -11.93
N ILE A 659 -12.79 6.49 -12.50
CA ILE A 659 -12.33 6.13 -13.86
C ILE A 659 -10.84 5.78 -13.88
N GLU A 660 -10.45 4.90 -14.78
CA GLU A 660 -9.06 4.57 -15.07
C GLU A 660 -8.39 5.70 -15.86
N THR A 661 -7.39 6.33 -15.24
CA THR A 661 -6.56 7.41 -15.81
C THR A 661 -5.09 6.98 -15.88
N GLN A 662 -4.24 7.80 -16.50
CA GLN A 662 -2.77 7.67 -16.43
C GLN A 662 -2.20 6.33 -16.93
N ARG A 663 -2.96 5.57 -17.73
CA ARG A 663 -2.49 4.38 -18.45
C ARG A 663 -1.46 4.77 -19.52
N THR A 664 -0.38 4.00 -19.65
CA THR A 664 0.65 4.15 -20.71
C THR A 664 0.91 2.86 -21.49
N LEU A 665 0.21 1.78 -21.15
CA LEU A 665 0.07 0.58 -21.97
C LEU A 665 -1.05 0.83 -22.98
N PRO A 666 -0.86 0.60 -24.29
CA PRO A 666 -1.95 0.62 -25.26
C PRO A 666 -3.18 -0.16 -24.76
N ALA A 667 -4.38 0.32 -25.10
CA ALA A 667 -5.61 -0.39 -24.75
C ALA A 667 -5.67 -1.76 -25.45
N ASP A 668 -5.18 -1.78 -26.68
CA ASP A 668 -5.02 -2.91 -27.56
C ASP A 668 -3.52 -3.01 -27.90
N LEU A 669 -2.92 -4.19 -27.71
CA LEU A 669 -1.77 -4.58 -28.52
C LEU A 669 -2.38 -5.12 -29.81
N ASP A 670 -2.00 -4.57 -30.97
CA ASP A 670 -2.46 -5.09 -32.26
C ASP A 670 -2.13 -6.59 -32.36
N GLU A 671 -3.12 -7.42 -32.68
CA GLU A 671 -2.96 -8.87 -32.91
C GLU A 671 -2.35 -9.14 -34.31
N ASN A 672 -1.22 -8.49 -34.64
CA ASN A 672 -0.51 -8.56 -35.93
C ASN A 672 0.99 -8.88 -35.76
#